data_AF-A0A6P4HWX2-F1
#
_entry.id   AF-A0A6P4HWX2-F1
#
_cell.length_a   1.000
_cell.length_b   1.000
_cell.length_c   1.000
_cell.angle_alpha   90.00
_cell.angle_beta   90.00
_cell.angle_gamma   90.00
#
_symmetry.space_group_name_H-M   'P 1'
#
loop_
_entity.id
_entity.type
_entity.pdbx_description
1 polymer ?
#
loop_
_entity_poly.entity_id
_entity_poly.type
_entity_poly.pdbx_seq_one_letter_code
_entity_poly.pdbx_strand_id
1 'polypeptide(L)'
;MGRRRTIDRESVLDSAEQLVQKGGATALTLDAVAKAAGITKGGLQYCFGNKDDLITAMIDRWIAAFDLEIAKYVGPKASLAERARAYVMACRQIDAATQARMSGSSDIVRQKPAPQVPADLSALKAMGNSLTHTLSSACEWLMKQQKPDGHWVGSVGSNASMEAEWCLALWFLGLEDHPLRPRLGKALLEMQRPDGSWGTYYGAGSGDINATVEAYAALRSLGYAEDDPTVSKAAAWIISKGGLKNVRVFTRYWLALIGEWPWEKTPNLPPEIIWFPNNFVFSIYNFAQWARATMMPLAILSARRPSRPLRPQDRLDALFPGGRENFDYELPTKEGRDVIADFFRMADKGLHWLQTSFLKRAPSREAAIKDVLEWIIWHQDADGGWGGIQPPWVYGLMALHGEGYQFHHPVMAKALDALNDPGWRHDKGDASWIQATNSPVWDTMLSLMALHDANAEERFTPEMDKALDWLLSRQVRVKGDWSVKLPNTEPGGWAFEYANDRYPDTDDTAVALIALASCRNRPEWKAKGVEEAIGRGVRWLVAMQSSCGGWGAFDKDNNKGILAKIPFCDFGEALDPPSVDVTAHVLEAFGLLGLPRDLPCIQRGLAYIRKEQDPSGPWFGRWGVNYLYGTGAVLPALAALGEDMTQPYISKACDWLINSQQENGGWGESCASYMEVESIGRGTTTPSQTAWALMGLIAANRPQDYDAIAKGCRYLIDLQEEDGSWNEKEFTGTGFPGYGVGQTIKLDDPAISKRLMQGAELSRAFMLRYDLYRQLFPIIALSRASRLIKIGN
;
A
#
# COMPACT_ATOMS: atom_id res chain seq x y z
N MET A 1 0.53 -45.59 63.76
CA MET A 1 0.32 -44.26 63.16
C MET A 1 1.48 -43.95 62.22
N GLY A 2 1.35 -44.29 60.93
CA GLY A 2 2.35 -43.98 59.92
C GLY A 2 2.16 -42.54 59.43
N ARG A 3 3.18 -41.70 59.63
CA ARG A 3 3.21 -40.28 59.26
C ARG A 3 2.95 -40.15 57.75
N ARG A 4 1.82 -39.54 57.33
CA ARG A 4 1.60 -39.14 55.93
C ARG A 4 2.75 -38.20 55.55
N ARG A 5 3.62 -38.60 54.61
CA ARG A 5 4.52 -37.66 53.94
C ARG A 5 3.62 -36.71 53.16
N THR A 6 3.43 -35.50 53.68
CA THR A 6 2.84 -34.39 52.92
C THR A 6 3.72 -34.15 51.71
N ILE A 7 3.15 -34.26 50.51
CA ILE A 7 3.85 -33.92 49.27
C ILE A 7 4.01 -32.41 49.26
N ASP A 8 5.25 -31.95 49.18
CA ASP A 8 5.55 -30.53 49.05
C ASP A 8 5.32 -30.08 47.60
N ARG A 9 4.35 -29.19 47.39
CA ARG A 9 4.00 -28.69 46.06
C ARG A 9 5.14 -27.90 45.43
N GLU A 10 5.92 -27.16 46.22
CA GLU A 10 6.99 -26.33 45.69
C GLU A 10 8.15 -27.18 45.17
N SER A 11 8.51 -28.25 45.88
CA SER A 11 9.53 -29.22 45.44
C SER A 11 9.13 -29.95 44.14
N VAL A 12 7.83 -30.17 43.93
CA VAL A 12 7.31 -30.73 42.68
C VAL A 12 7.43 -29.74 41.52
N LEU A 13 7.11 -28.46 41.76
CA LEU A 13 7.31 -27.40 40.77
C LEU A 13 8.80 -27.24 40.42
N ASP A 14 9.71 -27.28 41.40
CA ASP A 14 11.15 -27.24 41.16
C ASP A 14 11.62 -28.37 40.22
N SER A 15 11.10 -29.58 40.44
CA SER A 15 11.42 -30.75 39.64
C SER A 15 10.88 -30.62 38.20
N ALA A 16 9.68 -30.04 38.05
CA ALA A 16 9.06 -29.76 36.76
C ALA A 16 9.82 -28.67 35.98
N GLU A 17 10.23 -27.59 36.65
CA GLU A 17 11.03 -26.51 36.06
C GLU A 17 12.39 -27.03 35.57
N GLN A 18 13.09 -27.85 36.36
CA GLN A 18 14.37 -28.43 35.95
C GLN A 18 14.24 -29.36 34.75
N LEU A 19 13.13 -30.10 34.63
CA LEU A 19 12.86 -30.94 33.47
C LEU A 19 12.69 -30.09 32.20
N VAL A 20 11.92 -29.01 32.28
CA VAL A 20 11.73 -28.07 31.15
C VAL A 20 13.05 -27.41 30.78
N GLN A 21 13.87 -27.01 31.77
CA GLN A 21 15.15 -26.37 31.51
C GLN A 21 16.17 -27.29 30.81
N LYS A 22 16.14 -28.60 31.11
CA LYS A 22 17.08 -29.57 30.52
C LYS A 22 16.60 -30.22 29.22
N GLY A 23 15.29 -30.43 29.08
CA GLY A 23 14.70 -31.21 28.00
C GLY A 23 13.65 -30.49 27.18
N GLY A 24 13.41 -29.19 27.41
CA GLY A 24 12.38 -28.41 26.75
C GLY A 24 10.96 -28.78 27.18
N ALA A 25 9.96 -28.13 26.57
CA ALA A 25 8.54 -28.31 26.90
C ALA A 25 8.05 -29.77 26.74
N THR A 26 8.63 -30.53 25.82
CA THR A 26 8.26 -31.93 25.52
C THR A 26 8.67 -32.90 26.63
N ALA A 27 9.67 -32.55 27.45
CA ALA A 27 10.08 -33.36 28.60
C ALA A 27 9.08 -33.31 29.77
N LEU A 28 8.16 -32.35 29.77
CA LEU A 28 7.17 -32.16 30.83
C LEU A 28 6.00 -33.15 30.67
N THR A 29 6.16 -34.34 31.24
CA THR A 29 5.09 -35.34 31.38
C THR A 29 4.82 -35.61 32.85
N LEU A 30 3.58 -35.97 33.21
CA LEU A 30 3.23 -36.30 34.60
C LEU A 30 4.10 -37.44 35.15
N ASP A 31 4.47 -38.41 34.32
CA ASP A 31 5.34 -39.52 34.72
C ASP A 31 6.79 -39.08 34.94
N ALA A 32 7.33 -38.21 34.08
CA ALA A 32 8.66 -37.66 34.25
C ALA A 32 8.75 -36.77 35.50
N VAL A 33 7.76 -35.91 35.72
CA VAL A 33 7.71 -35.03 36.90
C VAL A 33 7.56 -35.83 38.18
N ALA A 34 6.66 -36.83 38.21
CA ALA A 34 6.49 -37.69 39.37
C ALA A 34 7.79 -38.46 39.71
N LYS A 35 8.48 -38.98 38.68
CA LYS A 35 9.77 -39.64 38.82
C LYS A 35 10.87 -38.69 39.34
N ALA A 36 10.95 -37.48 38.79
CA ALA A 36 11.92 -36.47 39.20
C ALA A 36 11.69 -35.98 40.63
N ALA A 37 10.43 -35.79 41.03
CA ALA A 37 10.04 -35.35 42.37
C ALA A 37 10.03 -36.51 43.41
N GLY A 38 10.32 -37.75 43.00
CA GLY A 38 10.34 -38.91 43.91
C GLY A 38 8.97 -39.28 44.50
N ILE A 39 7.88 -38.96 43.77
CA ILE A 39 6.50 -39.23 44.18
C ILE A 39 5.79 -40.17 43.18
N THR A 40 4.63 -40.69 43.57
CA THR A 40 3.79 -41.47 42.65
C THR A 40 3.03 -40.53 41.69
N LYS A 41 2.71 -41.01 40.48
CA LYS A 41 1.86 -40.28 39.53
C LYS A 41 0.52 -39.86 40.15
N GLY A 42 -0.09 -40.75 40.94
CA GLY A 42 -1.31 -40.45 41.70
C GLY A 42 -1.11 -39.37 42.77
N GLY A 43 0.08 -39.30 43.38
CA GLY A 43 0.45 -38.21 44.29
C GLY A 43 0.60 -36.86 43.58
N LEU A 44 1.18 -36.86 42.37
CA LEU A 44 1.28 -35.66 41.54
C LEU A 44 -0.10 -35.16 41.10
N GLN A 45 -0.97 -36.06 40.65
CA GLN A 45 -2.35 -35.75 40.28
C GLN A 45 -3.20 -35.34 41.48
N TYR A 46 -2.90 -35.81 42.69
CA TYR A 46 -3.56 -35.30 43.89
C TYR A 46 -3.17 -33.83 44.18
N CYS A 47 -1.90 -33.47 43.94
CA CYS A 47 -1.43 -32.10 44.14
C CYS A 47 -1.93 -31.14 43.06
N PHE A 48 -1.78 -31.50 41.79
CA PHE A 48 -2.02 -30.59 40.68
C PHE A 48 -3.18 -31.02 39.78
N GLY A 49 -3.91 -32.09 40.06
CA GLY A 49 -5.02 -32.52 39.19
C GLY A 49 -4.53 -33.18 37.89
N ASN A 50 -4.21 -32.36 36.89
CA ASN A 50 -3.76 -32.80 35.57
C ASN A 50 -2.49 -32.05 35.12
N LYS A 51 -2.03 -32.30 33.89
CA LYS A 51 -0.82 -31.67 33.33
C LYS A 51 -0.99 -30.15 33.15
N ASP A 52 -2.16 -29.69 32.75
CA ASP A 52 -2.43 -28.27 32.47
C ASP A 52 -2.48 -27.44 33.75
N ASP A 53 -3.04 -27.99 34.81
CA ASP A 53 -3.06 -27.38 36.14
C ASP A 53 -1.64 -27.29 36.74
N LEU A 54 -0.77 -28.29 36.49
CA LEU A 54 0.65 -28.23 36.85
C LEU A 54 1.37 -27.12 36.07
N ILE A 55 1.12 -27.01 34.76
CA ILE A 55 1.67 -25.96 33.90
C ILE A 55 1.22 -24.58 34.39
N THR A 56 -0.07 -24.43 34.71
CA THR A 56 -0.65 -23.18 35.21
C THR A 56 0.04 -22.75 36.50
N ALA A 57 0.23 -23.68 37.44
CA ALA A 57 0.94 -23.41 38.69
C ALA A 57 2.42 -23.02 38.48
N MET A 58 3.10 -23.58 37.48
CA MET A 58 4.46 -23.16 37.11
C MET A 58 4.48 -21.73 36.54
N ILE A 59 3.54 -21.40 35.65
CA ILE A 59 3.43 -20.07 35.04
C ILE A 59 3.12 -19.01 36.10
N ASP A 60 2.14 -19.25 36.97
CA ASP A 60 1.76 -18.33 38.05
C ASP A 60 2.95 -18.02 38.97
N ARG A 61 3.77 -19.04 39.26
CA ARG A 61 4.99 -18.89 40.06
C ARG A 61 6.06 -18.05 39.36
N TRP A 62 6.21 -18.18 38.04
CA TRP A 62 7.13 -17.33 37.27
C TRP A 62 6.66 -15.88 37.18
N ILE A 63 5.37 -15.65 37.00
CA ILE A 63 4.77 -14.30 37.00
C ILE A 63 5.02 -13.65 38.37
N ALA A 64 4.72 -14.33 39.46
CA ALA A 64 4.93 -13.82 40.81
C ALA A 64 6.41 -13.48 41.10
N ALA A 65 7.34 -14.32 40.64
CA ALA A 65 8.77 -14.07 40.78
C ALA A 65 9.23 -12.84 39.97
N PHE A 66 8.68 -12.65 38.77
CA PHE A 66 9.01 -11.51 37.92
C PHE A 66 8.39 -10.21 38.42
N ASP A 67 7.17 -10.24 38.95
CA ASP A 67 6.53 -9.09 39.62
C ASP A 67 7.34 -8.60 40.83
N LEU A 68 7.93 -9.52 41.60
CA LEU A 68 8.86 -9.19 42.68
C LEU A 68 10.15 -8.52 42.17
N GLU A 69 10.63 -8.90 40.99
CA GLU A 69 11.81 -8.27 40.37
C GLU A 69 11.49 -6.86 39.89
N ILE A 70 10.34 -6.66 39.24
CA ILE A 70 9.86 -5.33 38.83
C ILE A 70 9.71 -4.43 40.06
N ALA A 71 9.15 -4.94 41.17
CA ALA A 71 8.94 -4.20 42.40
C ALA A 71 10.23 -3.64 43.04
N LYS A 72 11.42 -4.18 42.70
CA LYS A 72 12.71 -3.63 43.14
C LYS A 72 13.05 -2.29 42.47
N TYR A 73 12.50 -2.04 41.28
CA TYR A 73 12.79 -0.87 40.46
C TYR A 73 11.65 0.17 40.49
N VAL A 74 10.55 -0.10 41.19
CA VAL A 74 9.37 0.78 41.20
C VAL A 74 8.57 0.72 42.49
N GLY A 75 8.19 1.88 43.02
CA GLY A 75 7.35 1.99 44.22
C GLY A 75 5.86 1.73 43.96
N PRO A 76 5.05 1.43 45.00
CA PRO A 76 3.65 1.03 44.87
C PRO A 76 2.73 2.10 44.24
N LYS A 77 3.14 3.39 44.26
CA LYS A 77 2.39 4.52 43.70
C LYS A 77 2.95 5.07 42.37
N ALA A 78 3.81 4.32 41.70
CA ALA A 78 4.46 4.80 40.49
C ALA A 78 3.52 4.94 39.29
N SER A 79 3.80 5.94 38.47
CA SER A 79 3.14 6.19 37.19
C SER A 79 3.40 5.08 36.17
N LEU A 80 2.57 5.01 35.13
CA LEU A 80 2.71 4.03 34.04
C LEU A 80 4.09 4.08 33.36
N ALA A 81 4.64 5.28 33.17
CA ALA A 81 5.97 5.45 32.57
C ALA A 81 7.10 4.91 33.47
N GLU A 82 6.96 5.02 34.79
CA GLU A 82 7.92 4.49 35.76
C GLU A 82 7.83 2.96 35.85
N ARG A 83 6.62 2.40 35.80
CA ARG A 83 6.42 0.94 35.72
C ARG A 83 6.99 0.35 34.44
N ALA A 84 6.83 1.02 33.30
CA ALA A 84 7.41 0.59 32.03
C ALA A 84 8.96 0.64 32.05
N ARG A 85 9.55 1.68 32.64
CA ARG A 85 11.02 1.73 32.83
C ARG A 85 11.52 0.64 33.77
N ALA A 86 10.81 0.39 34.86
CA ALA A 86 11.13 -0.67 35.81
C ALA A 86 11.08 -2.06 35.18
N TYR A 87 10.10 -2.31 34.32
CA TYR A 87 10.01 -3.51 33.50
C TYR A 87 11.24 -3.67 32.59
N VAL A 88 11.61 -2.62 31.85
CA VAL A 88 12.81 -2.64 30.97
C VAL A 88 14.09 -2.88 31.77
N MET A 89 14.21 -2.30 32.97
CA MET A 89 15.36 -2.51 33.85
C MET A 89 15.40 -3.93 34.40
N ALA A 90 14.26 -4.49 34.82
CA ALA A 90 14.14 -5.88 35.24
C ALA A 90 14.54 -6.82 34.10
N CYS A 91 14.05 -6.59 32.88
CA CYS A 91 14.39 -7.39 31.69
C CYS A 91 15.88 -7.34 31.33
N ARG A 92 16.56 -6.21 31.55
CA ARG A 92 18.00 -6.06 31.28
C ARG A 92 18.90 -6.79 32.28
N GLN A 93 18.38 -7.11 33.47
CA GLN A 93 19.11 -7.82 34.53
C GLN A 93 18.69 -9.28 34.68
N ILE A 94 17.84 -9.80 33.78
CA ILE A 94 17.46 -11.21 33.75
C ILE A 94 18.74 -12.06 33.56
N ASP A 95 19.02 -12.92 34.53
CA ASP A 95 20.11 -13.89 34.42
C ASP A 95 19.80 -14.95 33.35
N ALA A 96 20.84 -15.61 32.84
CA ALA A 96 20.69 -16.63 31.80
C ALA A 96 19.73 -17.78 32.20
N ALA A 97 19.61 -18.05 33.49
CA ALA A 97 18.70 -19.07 34.02
C ALA A 97 17.22 -18.65 33.95
N THR A 98 16.92 -17.36 34.05
CA THR A 98 15.57 -16.80 33.95
C THR A 98 15.18 -16.59 32.49
N GLN A 99 16.13 -16.24 31.63
CA GLN A 99 15.93 -16.20 30.18
C GLN A 99 15.56 -17.59 29.62
N ALA A 100 16.24 -18.65 30.10
CA ALA A 100 15.94 -20.04 29.74
C ALA A 100 14.56 -20.52 30.23
N ARG A 101 14.11 -20.04 31.41
CA ARG A 101 12.77 -20.33 31.94
C ARG A 101 11.67 -19.66 31.12
N MET A 102 11.89 -18.41 30.68
CA MET A 102 10.95 -17.68 29.82
C MET A 102 10.88 -18.22 28.38
N SER A 103 11.97 -18.75 27.81
CA SER A 103 11.89 -19.43 26.50
C SER A 103 11.12 -20.75 26.58
N GLY A 104 11.28 -21.50 27.69
CA GLY A 104 10.53 -22.74 27.92
C GLY A 104 9.03 -22.50 28.10
N SER A 105 8.62 -21.35 28.65
CA SER A 105 7.20 -21.00 28.84
C SER A 105 6.49 -20.66 27.53
N SER A 106 7.17 -19.98 26.59
CA SER A 106 6.62 -19.73 25.24
C SER A 106 6.35 -21.03 24.47
N ASP A 107 7.18 -22.06 24.67
CA ASP A 107 6.99 -23.35 24.01
C ASP A 107 5.86 -24.19 24.65
N ILE A 108 5.62 -24.03 25.96
CA ILE A 108 4.52 -24.69 26.67
C ILE A 108 3.17 -24.05 26.31
N VAL A 109 3.10 -22.71 26.22
CA VAL A 109 1.86 -21.98 25.87
C VAL A 109 1.48 -22.17 24.39
N ARG A 110 2.45 -22.46 23.51
CA ARG A 110 2.22 -22.81 22.09
C ARG A 110 1.54 -24.17 21.87
N GLN A 111 1.48 -25.05 22.88
CA GLN A 111 0.94 -26.42 22.74
C GLN A 111 -0.51 -26.60 23.23
N LYS A 112 -1.44 -25.67 22.93
CA LYS A 112 -2.87 -25.99 23.00
C LYS A 112 -3.26 -26.74 21.72
N PRO A 113 -3.62 -28.04 21.75
CA PRO A 113 -4.09 -28.72 20.55
C PRO A 113 -5.51 -28.25 20.24
N ALA A 114 -5.71 -27.73 19.03
CA ALA A 114 -7.05 -27.71 18.42
C ALA A 114 -7.58 -29.16 18.31
N PRO A 115 -8.91 -29.39 18.32
CA PRO A 115 -9.46 -30.73 18.13
C PRO A 115 -8.92 -31.35 16.83
N GLN A 116 -8.18 -32.44 16.96
CA GLN A 116 -7.55 -33.17 15.86
C GLN A 116 -8.61 -33.98 15.10
N VAL A 117 -9.20 -33.37 14.08
CA VAL A 117 -9.56 -34.13 12.87
C VAL A 117 -8.24 -34.39 12.15
N PRO A 118 -7.91 -35.63 11.72
CA PRO A 118 -6.70 -35.87 10.92
C PRO A 118 -6.77 -34.99 9.67
N ALA A 119 -5.88 -34.02 9.58
CA ALA A 119 -5.92 -33.06 8.50
C ALA A 119 -5.40 -33.74 7.21
N ASP A 120 -6.27 -33.90 6.22
CA ASP A 120 -5.92 -34.55 4.96
C ASP A 120 -5.08 -33.62 4.09
N LEU A 121 -3.77 -33.78 4.18
CA LEU A 121 -2.77 -33.09 3.34
C LEU A 121 -2.38 -33.91 2.10
N SER A 122 -3.11 -34.98 1.77
CA SER A 122 -2.73 -35.90 0.68
C SER A 122 -2.57 -35.19 -0.67
N ALA A 123 -3.49 -34.29 -1.01
CA ALA A 123 -3.44 -33.50 -2.24
C ALA A 123 -2.18 -32.63 -2.31
N LEU A 124 -1.86 -31.89 -1.24
CA LEU A 124 -0.64 -31.07 -1.18
C LEU A 124 0.64 -31.93 -1.22
N LYS A 125 0.66 -33.05 -0.49
CA LYS A 125 1.78 -34.00 -0.48
C LYS A 125 2.03 -34.60 -1.87
N ALA A 126 0.98 -34.92 -2.61
CA ALA A 126 1.08 -35.45 -3.98
C ALA A 126 1.75 -34.45 -4.96
N MET A 127 1.73 -33.15 -4.65
CA MET A 127 2.32 -32.10 -5.48
C MET A 127 3.72 -31.68 -5.06
N GLY A 128 4.31 -32.29 -4.01
CA GLY A 128 5.55 -31.81 -3.40
C GLY A 128 6.71 -31.62 -4.37
N ASN A 129 6.89 -32.54 -5.34
CA ASN A 129 7.93 -32.43 -6.36
C ASN A 129 7.67 -31.27 -7.34
N SER A 130 6.44 -31.17 -7.87
CA SER A 130 6.05 -30.08 -8.77
C SER A 130 6.18 -28.72 -8.08
N LEU A 131 5.72 -28.61 -6.83
CA LEU A 131 5.81 -27.39 -6.04
C LEU A 131 7.26 -26.97 -5.79
N THR A 132 8.15 -27.92 -5.47
CA THR A 132 9.59 -27.65 -5.30
C THR A 132 10.23 -27.18 -6.60
N HIS A 133 9.90 -27.83 -7.72
CA HIS A 133 10.41 -27.45 -9.04
C HIS A 133 9.93 -26.04 -9.43
N THR A 134 8.63 -25.78 -9.32
CA THR A 134 8.02 -24.47 -9.60
C THR A 134 8.66 -23.36 -8.80
N LEU A 135 8.87 -23.57 -7.48
CA LEU A 135 9.56 -22.61 -6.62
C LEU A 135 11.00 -22.37 -7.04
N SER A 136 11.75 -23.43 -7.37
CA SER A 136 13.15 -23.29 -7.81
C SER A 136 13.24 -22.44 -9.08
N SER A 137 12.46 -22.77 -10.11
CA SER A 137 12.45 -22.04 -11.38
C SER A 137 12.01 -20.59 -11.20
N ALA A 138 11.01 -20.35 -10.34
CA ALA A 138 10.53 -19.01 -10.04
C ALA A 138 11.59 -18.14 -9.34
N CYS A 139 12.32 -18.70 -8.37
CA CYS A 139 13.42 -18.00 -7.70
C CYS A 139 14.59 -17.73 -8.66
N GLU A 140 14.92 -18.69 -9.53
CA GLU A 140 15.95 -18.50 -10.56
C GLU A 140 15.58 -17.39 -11.55
N TRP A 141 14.32 -17.34 -11.97
CA TRP A 141 13.81 -16.26 -12.80
C TRP A 141 13.94 -14.91 -12.10
N LEU A 142 13.52 -14.83 -10.82
CA LEU A 142 13.60 -13.61 -10.03
C LEU A 142 15.05 -13.12 -9.89
N MET A 143 16.00 -14.02 -9.62
CA MET A 143 17.43 -13.66 -9.54
C MET A 143 17.97 -13.07 -10.85
N LYS A 144 17.53 -13.57 -12.00
CA LYS A 144 17.93 -13.00 -13.31
C LYS A 144 17.42 -11.56 -13.52
N GLN A 145 16.40 -11.13 -12.78
CA GLN A 145 15.88 -9.77 -12.85
C GLN A 145 16.59 -8.78 -11.91
N GLN A 146 17.47 -9.24 -11.01
CA GLN A 146 18.14 -8.37 -10.06
C GLN A 146 19.01 -7.34 -10.79
N LYS A 147 18.94 -6.08 -10.36
CA LYS A 147 19.83 -5.02 -10.86
C LYS A 147 21.23 -5.15 -10.25
N PRO A 148 22.27 -4.58 -10.90
CA PRO A 148 23.66 -4.76 -10.46
C PRO A 148 23.98 -4.33 -9.02
N ASP A 149 23.25 -3.34 -8.50
CA ASP A 149 23.33 -2.81 -7.14
C ASP A 149 22.47 -3.57 -6.11
N GLY A 150 21.75 -4.61 -6.55
CA GLY A 150 21.08 -5.57 -5.67
C GLY A 150 19.56 -5.43 -5.57
N HIS A 151 18.96 -4.39 -6.13
CA HIS A 151 17.52 -4.16 -6.04
C HIS A 151 16.74 -4.84 -7.18
N TRP A 152 15.41 -4.93 -7.02
CA TRP A 152 14.47 -5.30 -8.08
C TRP A 152 13.55 -4.14 -8.38
N VAL A 153 13.13 -4.05 -9.63
CA VAL A 153 12.12 -3.08 -10.05
C VAL A 153 11.38 -3.63 -11.26
N GLY A 154 10.05 -3.70 -11.14
CA GLY A 154 9.14 -3.99 -12.23
C GLY A 154 8.63 -2.71 -12.89
N SER A 155 8.07 -2.84 -14.09
CA SER A 155 7.31 -1.72 -14.66
C SER A 155 5.98 -1.54 -13.94
N VAL A 156 5.60 -0.31 -13.65
CA VAL A 156 4.30 0.08 -13.10
C VAL A 156 3.42 0.62 -14.22
N GLY A 157 2.45 -0.18 -14.65
CA GLY A 157 1.44 0.23 -15.63
C GLY A 157 0.33 1.06 -15.00
N SER A 158 -0.21 2.03 -15.74
CA SER A 158 -1.41 2.80 -15.35
C SER A 158 -2.36 2.99 -16.53
N ASN A 159 -2.58 4.22 -17.01
CA ASN A 159 -3.42 4.52 -18.15
C ASN A 159 -2.79 5.58 -19.07
N ALA A 160 -3.43 5.80 -20.22
CA ALA A 160 -2.94 6.67 -21.29
C ALA A 160 -2.83 8.16 -20.93
N SER A 161 -3.38 8.60 -19.78
CA SER A 161 -3.20 9.98 -19.33
C SER A 161 -1.72 10.30 -19.13
N MET A 162 -0.89 9.36 -18.68
CA MET A 162 0.53 9.63 -18.42
C MET A 162 1.26 10.08 -19.69
N GLU A 163 1.10 9.33 -20.79
CA GLU A 163 1.70 9.66 -22.09
C GLU A 163 1.05 10.89 -22.72
N ALA A 164 -0.28 11.01 -22.63
CA ALA A 164 -1.01 12.14 -23.19
C ALA A 164 -0.58 13.46 -22.55
N GLU A 165 -0.55 13.51 -21.23
CA GLU A 165 -0.18 14.69 -20.46
C GLU A 165 1.29 15.09 -20.69
N TRP A 166 2.22 14.14 -20.82
CA TRP A 166 3.59 14.46 -21.19
C TRP A 166 3.71 15.01 -22.63
N CYS A 167 2.94 14.47 -23.58
CA CYS A 167 2.84 15.04 -24.92
C CYS A 167 2.38 16.50 -24.89
N LEU A 168 1.37 16.80 -24.06
CA LEU A 168 0.80 18.14 -23.90
C LEU A 168 1.70 19.07 -23.09
N ALA A 169 2.43 18.58 -22.08
CA ALA A 169 3.41 19.35 -21.33
C ALA A 169 4.58 19.78 -22.22
N LEU A 170 5.15 18.86 -22.99
CA LEU A 170 6.24 19.19 -23.91
C LEU A 170 5.77 20.20 -24.97
N TRP A 171 4.51 20.10 -25.42
CA TRP A 171 3.88 21.17 -26.18
C TRP A 171 3.84 22.48 -25.37
N PHE A 172 3.25 22.51 -24.18
CA PHE A 172 3.13 23.74 -23.40
C PHE A 172 4.49 24.44 -23.15
N LEU A 173 5.54 23.66 -22.91
CA LEU A 173 6.89 24.16 -22.63
C LEU A 173 7.60 24.80 -23.83
N GLY A 174 7.16 24.61 -25.08
CA GLY A 174 7.98 25.04 -26.23
C GLY A 174 8.93 23.94 -26.76
N LEU A 175 8.67 22.68 -26.40
CA LEU A 175 9.49 21.52 -26.73
C LEU A 175 8.74 20.59 -27.70
N GLU A 176 8.08 21.16 -28.70
CA GLU A 176 7.26 20.40 -29.65
C GLU A 176 8.06 19.40 -30.50
N ASP A 177 9.35 19.65 -30.72
CA ASP A 177 10.24 18.76 -31.48
C ASP A 177 10.98 17.76 -30.57
N HIS A 178 10.60 17.65 -29.29
CA HIS A 178 11.23 16.72 -28.37
C HIS A 178 11.09 15.27 -28.86
N PRO A 179 12.18 14.48 -28.93
CA PRO A 179 12.18 13.16 -29.58
C PRO A 179 11.27 12.13 -28.93
N LEU A 180 10.89 12.36 -27.66
CA LEU A 180 9.95 11.49 -26.94
C LEU A 180 8.50 11.67 -27.41
N ARG A 181 8.08 12.86 -27.87
CA ARG A 181 6.68 13.14 -28.27
C ARG A 181 6.12 12.15 -29.31
N PRO A 182 6.80 11.85 -30.44
CA PRO A 182 6.29 10.86 -31.38
C PRO A 182 6.21 9.44 -30.79
N ARG A 183 7.11 9.09 -29.86
CA ARG A 183 7.12 7.77 -29.20
C ARG A 183 5.96 7.61 -28.21
N LEU A 184 5.64 8.67 -27.47
CA LEU A 184 4.43 8.75 -26.64
C LEU A 184 3.16 8.66 -27.50
N GLY A 185 3.13 9.36 -28.64
CA GLY A 185 2.04 9.24 -29.61
C GLY A 185 1.84 7.81 -30.11
N LYS A 186 2.94 7.09 -30.37
CA LYS A 186 2.87 5.67 -30.76
C LYS A 186 2.31 4.80 -29.64
N ALA A 187 2.72 5.01 -28.39
CA ALA A 187 2.15 4.31 -27.24
C ALA A 187 0.65 4.57 -27.08
N LEU A 188 0.19 5.82 -27.26
CA LEU A 188 -1.24 6.16 -27.26
C LEU A 188 -2.00 5.36 -28.31
N LEU A 189 -1.49 5.28 -29.55
CA LEU A 189 -2.13 4.50 -30.61
C LEU A 189 -2.21 3.00 -30.28
N GLU A 190 -1.19 2.43 -29.63
CA GLU A 190 -1.18 1.02 -29.21
C GLU A 190 -2.14 0.73 -28.06
N MET A 191 -2.42 1.72 -27.21
CA MET A 191 -3.39 1.62 -26.12
C MET A 191 -4.84 1.88 -26.56
N GLN A 192 -5.07 2.34 -27.80
CA GLN A 192 -6.41 2.65 -28.28
C GLN A 192 -7.26 1.38 -28.40
N ARG A 193 -8.48 1.43 -27.86
CA ARG A 193 -9.46 0.34 -27.97
C ARG A 193 -10.12 0.31 -29.35
N PRO A 194 -10.71 -0.83 -29.76
CA PRO A 194 -11.40 -0.94 -31.05
C PRO A 194 -12.52 0.09 -31.30
N ASP A 195 -13.18 0.56 -30.23
CA ASP A 195 -14.24 1.57 -30.28
C ASP A 195 -13.71 3.02 -30.36
N GLY A 196 -12.39 3.20 -30.38
CA GLY A 196 -11.72 4.49 -30.46
C GLY A 196 -11.36 5.13 -29.10
N SER A 197 -11.77 4.51 -27.98
CA SER A 197 -11.55 5.04 -26.63
C SER A 197 -10.27 4.52 -25.96
N TRP A 198 -9.93 5.08 -24.80
CA TRP A 198 -8.89 4.59 -23.90
C TRP A 198 -9.48 4.24 -22.54
N GLY A 199 -8.98 3.19 -21.89
CA GLY A 199 -9.50 2.69 -20.61
C GLY A 199 -8.62 3.05 -19.41
N THR A 200 -9.16 2.88 -18.21
CA THR A 200 -8.48 3.08 -16.91
C THR A 200 -7.66 1.87 -16.46
N TYR A 201 -8.05 0.67 -16.89
CA TYR A 201 -7.37 -0.60 -16.61
C TYR A 201 -7.63 -1.63 -17.72
N TYR A 202 -6.82 -2.68 -17.77
CA TYR A 202 -6.96 -3.77 -18.75
C TYR A 202 -8.29 -4.53 -18.54
N GLY A 203 -9.05 -4.72 -19.61
CA GLY A 203 -10.32 -5.45 -19.54
C GLY A 203 -11.50 -4.63 -19.02
N ALA A 204 -11.36 -3.31 -18.81
CA ALA A 204 -12.47 -2.42 -18.48
C ALA A 204 -13.62 -2.54 -19.51
N GLY A 205 -14.86 -2.58 -19.01
CA GLY A 205 -16.07 -2.78 -19.83
C GLY A 205 -16.40 -1.60 -20.75
N SER A 206 -15.91 -0.40 -20.44
CA SER A 206 -16.00 0.80 -21.30
C SER A 206 -14.69 1.57 -21.27
N GLY A 207 -14.49 2.46 -22.24
CA GLY A 207 -13.45 3.49 -22.15
C GLY A 207 -13.79 4.55 -21.10
N ASP A 208 -12.76 5.29 -20.68
CA ASP A 208 -12.86 6.45 -19.80
C ASP A 208 -12.84 7.74 -20.62
N ILE A 209 -13.73 8.67 -20.23
CA ILE A 209 -13.90 9.94 -20.93
C ILE A 209 -12.67 10.84 -20.81
N ASN A 210 -11.99 10.82 -19.67
CA ASN A 210 -10.88 11.74 -19.39
C ASN A 210 -9.62 11.32 -20.15
N ALA A 211 -9.22 10.05 -20.03
CA ALA A 211 -8.11 9.47 -20.77
C ALA A 211 -8.33 9.57 -22.29
N THR A 212 -9.57 9.38 -22.77
CA THR A 212 -9.89 9.50 -24.19
C THR A 212 -9.77 10.95 -24.70
N VAL A 213 -10.25 11.93 -23.93
CA VAL A 213 -10.12 13.37 -24.28
C VAL A 213 -8.65 13.81 -24.26
N GLU A 214 -7.89 13.40 -23.25
CA GLU A 214 -6.47 13.73 -23.12
C GLU A 214 -5.65 13.08 -24.24
N ALA A 215 -5.87 11.79 -24.55
CA ALA A 215 -5.23 11.10 -25.66
C ALA A 215 -5.58 11.73 -27.02
N TYR A 216 -6.86 12.09 -27.23
CA TYR A 216 -7.28 12.82 -28.43
C TYR A 216 -6.53 14.15 -28.56
N ALA A 217 -6.49 14.95 -27.49
CA ALA A 217 -5.77 16.23 -27.48
C ALA A 217 -4.27 16.05 -27.75
N ALA A 218 -3.65 15.03 -27.16
CA ALA A 218 -2.24 14.71 -27.38
C ALA A 218 -1.96 14.34 -28.85
N LEU A 219 -2.78 13.47 -29.46
CA LEU A 219 -2.66 13.10 -30.88
C LEU A 219 -2.86 14.31 -31.80
N ARG A 220 -3.84 15.17 -31.54
CA ARG A 220 -3.99 16.42 -32.28
C ARG A 220 -2.77 17.34 -32.13
N SER A 221 -2.19 17.45 -30.93
CA SER A 221 -0.96 18.23 -30.69
C SER A 221 0.28 17.69 -31.44
N LEU A 222 0.26 16.43 -31.88
CA LEU A 222 1.29 15.80 -32.71
C LEU A 222 1.06 16.05 -34.21
N GLY A 223 -0.07 16.65 -34.59
CA GLY A 223 -0.42 16.97 -35.98
C GLY A 223 -1.24 15.88 -36.70
N TYR A 224 -1.84 14.94 -35.96
CA TYR A 224 -2.81 14.03 -36.58
C TYR A 224 -4.04 14.82 -37.05
N ALA A 225 -4.45 14.58 -38.29
CA ALA A 225 -5.58 15.28 -38.89
C ALA A 225 -6.90 14.86 -38.22
N GLU A 226 -7.89 15.75 -38.25
CA GLU A 226 -9.21 15.49 -37.65
C GLU A 226 -9.93 14.30 -38.29
N ASP A 227 -9.75 14.12 -39.60
CA ASP A 227 -10.32 13.05 -40.41
C ASP A 227 -9.47 11.77 -40.42
N ASP A 228 -8.34 11.75 -39.70
CA ASP A 228 -7.59 10.52 -39.47
C ASP A 228 -8.52 9.47 -38.82
N PRO A 229 -8.56 8.22 -39.33
CA PRO A 229 -9.48 7.19 -38.84
C PRO A 229 -9.37 6.89 -37.35
N THR A 230 -8.18 7.03 -36.76
CA THR A 230 -7.96 6.81 -35.32
C THR A 230 -8.50 7.98 -34.50
N VAL A 231 -8.21 9.20 -34.93
CA VAL A 231 -8.61 10.44 -34.25
C VAL A 231 -10.13 10.67 -34.35
N SER A 232 -10.70 10.48 -35.54
CA SER A 232 -12.13 10.65 -35.79
C SER A 232 -13.00 9.67 -35.01
N LYS A 233 -12.56 8.41 -34.84
CA LYS A 233 -13.23 7.43 -33.97
C LYS A 233 -13.26 7.87 -32.50
N ALA A 234 -12.14 8.38 -31.99
CA ALA A 234 -12.06 8.90 -30.64
C ALA A 234 -13.00 10.10 -30.44
N ALA A 235 -13.03 11.05 -31.39
CA ALA A 235 -13.98 12.16 -31.35
C ALA A 235 -15.44 11.69 -31.36
N ALA A 236 -15.80 10.77 -32.25
CA ALA A 236 -17.15 10.21 -32.32
C ALA A 236 -17.56 9.53 -31.00
N TRP A 237 -16.63 8.78 -30.40
CA TRP A 237 -16.84 8.16 -29.09
C TRP A 237 -17.04 9.21 -27.99
N ILE A 238 -16.20 10.24 -27.92
CA ILE A 238 -16.32 11.34 -26.94
C ILE A 238 -17.70 12.01 -27.06
N ILE A 239 -18.14 12.34 -28.28
CA ILE A 239 -19.46 12.93 -28.52
C ILE A 239 -20.58 11.98 -28.08
N SER A 240 -20.45 10.68 -28.36
CA SER A 240 -21.45 9.68 -27.92
C SER A 240 -21.61 9.59 -26.40
N LYS A 241 -20.58 9.98 -25.62
CA LYS A 241 -20.58 10.02 -24.15
C LYS A 241 -21.02 11.37 -23.55
N GLY A 242 -21.52 12.28 -24.38
CA GLY A 242 -21.97 13.61 -23.95
C GLY A 242 -20.91 14.72 -24.09
N GLY A 243 -19.83 14.46 -24.83
CA GLY A 243 -18.79 15.43 -25.11
C GLY A 243 -17.98 15.83 -23.88
N LEU A 244 -17.51 17.08 -23.85
CA LEU A 244 -16.62 17.58 -22.80
C LEU A 244 -17.35 17.98 -21.50
N LYS A 245 -18.67 17.84 -21.41
CA LYS A 245 -19.46 18.35 -20.28
C LYS A 245 -19.05 17.75 -18.92
N ASN A 246 -18.75 16.46 -18.92
CA ASN A 246 -18.54 15.66 -17.70
C ASN A 246 -17.06 15.33 -17.45
N VAL A 247 -16.12 16.00 -18.12
CA VAL A 247 -14.69 15.80 -17.86
C VAL A 247 -14.27 16.38 -16.51
N ARG A 248 -13.32 15.69 -15.87
CA ARG A 248 -12.76 16.02 -14.53
C ARG A 248 -11.97 17.33 -14.54
N VAL A 249 -11.73 17.88 -13.37
CA VAL A 249 -11.01 19.16 -13.19
C VAL A 249 -9.60 19.11 -13.82
N PHE A 250 -8.85 18.02 -13.65
CA PHE A 250 -7.52 17.90 -14.27
C PHE A 250 -7.56 17.97 -15.79
N THR A 251 -8.51 17.29 -16.43
CA THR A 251 -8.70 17.37 -17.89
C THR A 251 -9.05 18.79 -18.34
N ARG A 252 -9.87 19.52 -17.56
CA ARG A 252 -10.15 20.94 -17.85
C ARG A 252 -8.91 21.82 -17.73
N TYR A 253 -8.07 21.59 -16.71
CA TYR A 253 -6.80 22.30 -16.58
C TYR A 253 -5.87 22.04 -17.76
N TRP A 254 -5.74 20.79 -18.19
CA TRP A 254 -4.98 20.42 -19.38
C TRP A 254 -5.49 21.11 -20.64
N LEU A 255 -6.81 21.07 -20.88
CA LEU A 255 -7.42 21.79 -21.98
C LEU A 255 -7.19 23.30 -21.87
N ALA A 256 -7.18 23.88 -20.68
CA ALA A 256 -6.91 25.31 -20.50
C ALA A 256 -5.46 25.69 -20.81
N LEU A 257 -4.50 24.86 -20.39
CA LEU A 257 -3.08 25.01 -20.71
C LEU A 257 -2.81 25.02 -22.21
N ILE A 258 -3.58 24.27 -23.01
CA ILE A 258 -3.45 24.23 -24.48
C ILE A 258 -4.46 25.10 -25.24
N GLY A 259 -5.18 25.99 -24.54
CA GLY A 259 -6.08 26.98 -25.16
C GLY A 259 -7.42 26.44 -25.64
N GLU A 260 -7.80 25.26 -25.17
CA GLU A 260 -9.03 24.54 -25.52
C GLU A 260 -10.15 24.73 -24.49
N TRP A 261 -9.83 25.25 -23.30
CA TRP A 261 -10.77 25.56 -22.22
C TRP A 261 -10.48 26.93 -21.59
N PRO A 262 -11.49 27.73 -21.24
CA PRO A 262 -11.26 29.00 -20.54
C PRO A 262 -10.88 28.78 -19.06
N TRP A 263 -9.78 29.37 -18.60
CA TRP A 263 -9.31 29.28 -17.21
C TRP A 263 -10.30 29.82 -16.18
N GLU A 264 -11.16 30.77 -16.56
CA GLU A 264 -12.24 31.28 -15.72
C GLU A 264 -13.30 30.22 -15.39
N LYS A 265 -13.26 29.06 -16.07
CA LYS A 265 -14.19 27.94 -15.93
C LYS A 265 -13.51 26.67 -15.41
N THR A 266 -12.30 26.77 -14.91
CA THR A 266 -11.64 25.76 -14.07
C THR A 266 -11.77 26.19 -12.61
N PRO A 267 -11.91 25.28 -11.62
CA PRO A 267 -11.88 25.68 -10.21
C PRO A 267 -10.70 26.58 -9.87
N ASN A 268 -10.91 27.55 -8.97
CA ASN A 268 -9.88 28.46 -8.53
C ASN A 268 -9.02 27.81 -7.45
N LEU A 269 -7.69 27.85 -7.60
CA LEU A 269 -6.75 27.42 -6.58
C LEU A 269 -5.81 28.58 -6.20
N PRO A 270 -6.07 29.30 -5.11
CA PRO A 270 -5.28 30.47 -4.73
C PRO A 270 -3.93 30.07 -4.11
N PRO A 271 -2.78 30.65 -4.55
CA PRO A 271 -1.47 30.39 -3.95
C PRO A 271 -1.38 30.85 -2.49
N GLU A 272 -2.23 31.78 -2.07
CA GLU A 272 -2.30 32.28 -0.69
C GLU A 272 -2.63 31.19 0.35
N ILE A 273 -3.10 30.00 -0.10
CA ILE A 273 -3.32 28.82 0.75
C ILE A 273 -2.06 28.39 1.52
N ILE A 274 -0.86 28.69 1.00
CA ILE A 274 0.41 28.33 1.65
C ILE A 274 0.59 28.99 3.04
N TRP A 275 -0.10 30.11 3.30
CA TRP A 275 -0.02 30.82 4.57
C TRP A 275 -1.03 30.36 5.62
N PHE A 276 -1.89 29.40 5.28
CA PHE A 276 -2.84 28.87 6.24
C PHE A 276 -2.13 28.10 7.35
N PRO A 277 -2.36 28.45 8.63
CA PRO A 277 -1.67 27.81 9.74
C PRO A 277 -2.10 26.34 9.83
N ASN A 278 -1.20 25.46 10.30
CA ASN A 278 -1.41 24.00 10.27
C ASN A 278 -2.64 23.51 11.05
N ASN A 279 -3.11 24.28 12.03
CA ASN A 279 -4.34 23.98 12.79
C ASN A 279 -5.63 24.40 12.04
N PHE A 280 -5.53 25.17 10.96
CA PHE A 280 -6.65 25.54 10.13
C PHE A 280 -6.96 24.42 9.13
N VAL A 281 -8.26 24.15 8.94
CA VAL A 281 -8.72 22.98 8.19
C VAL A 281 -8.21 22.94 6.75
N PHE A 282 -8.10 24.10 6.09
CA PHE A 282 -7.63 24.21 4.70
C PHE A 282 -6.12 24.34 4.54
N SER A 283 -5.34 24.18 5.62
CA SER A 283 -3.88 24.09 5.50
C SER A 283 -3.50 22.98 4.50
N ILE A 284 -2.46 23.22 3.70
CA ILE A 284 -1.97 22.28 2.70
C ILE A 284 -1.57 20.92 3.33
N TYR A 285 -1.19 20.91 4.61
CA TYR A 285 -0.80 19.72 5.36
C TYR A 285 -1.98 18.85 5.84
N ASN A 286 -3.22 19.26 5.55
CA ASN A 286 -4.43 18.44 5.73
C ASN A 286 -4.89 17.75 4.45
N PHE A 287 -4.25 18.02 3.31
CA PHE A 287 -4.39 17.24 2.08
C PHE A 287 -3.35 16.12 2.09
N ALA A 288 -3.65 15.01 1.43
CA ALA A 288 -2.68 13.93 1.22
C ALA A 288 -1.43 14.43 0.50
N GLN A 289 -0.27 13.78 0.70
CA GLN A 289 0.99 14.26 0.14
C GLN A 289 0.95 14.40 -1.39
N TRP A 290 0.38 13.41 -2.09
CA TRP A 290 0.21 13.45 -3.56
C TRP A 290 -0.66 14.63 -4.02
N ALA A 291 -1.73 14.94 -3.26
CA ALA A 291 -2.62 16.05 -3.55
C ALA A 291 -1.94 17.39 -3.25
N ARG A 292 -1.23 17.48 -2.12
CA ARG A 292 -0.48 18.67 -1.70
C ARG A 292 0.59 19.06 -2.73
N ALA A 293 1.45 18.11 -3.11
CA ALA A 293 2.51 18.33 -4.08
C ALA A 293 1.94 18.75 -5.45
N THR A 294 0.76 18.25 -5.83
CA THR A 294 0.07 18.61 -7.07
C THR A 294 -0.59 19.99 -7.00
N MET A 295 -1.17 20.33 -5.85
CA MET A 295 -1.88 21.59 -5.63
C MET A 295 -0.96 22.80 -5.70
N MET A 296 0.27 22.71 -5.18
CA MET A 296 1.20 23.84 -5.14
C MET A 296 1.53 24.41 -6.53
N PRO A 297 2.03 23.63 -7.50
CA PRO A 297 2.24 24.15 -8.85
C PRO A 297 0.94 24.57 -9.55
N LEU A 298 -0.16 23.84 -9.34
CA LEU A 298 -1.45 24.23 -9.89
C LEU A 298 -1.98 25.55 -9.32
N ALA A 299 -1.62 25.93 -8.09
CA ALA A 299 -2.00 27.21 -7.52
C ALA A 299 -1.33 28.37 -8.27
N ILE A 300 -0.07 28.20 -8.68
CA ILE A 300 0.63 29.17 -9.54
C ILE A 300 -0.04 29.22 -10.92
N LEU A 301 -0.27 28.07 -11.55
CA LEU A 301 -0.90 27.99 -12.88
C LEU A 301 -2.31 28.59 -12.87
N SER A 302 -3.12 28.30 -11.85
CA SER A 302 -4.46 28.87 -11.65
C SER A 302 -4.41 30.39 -11.43
N ALA A 303 -3.41 30.89 -10.69
CA ALA A 303 -3.20 32.32 -10.46
C ALA A 303 -2.81 33.08 -11.75
N ARG A 304 -1.92 32.50 -12.56
CA ARG A 304 -1.39 33.11 -13.79
C ARG A 304 -2.28 32.92 -15.02
N ARG A 305 -3.03 31.81 -15.08
CA ARG A 305 -3.86 31.37 -16.21
C ARG A 305 -3.09 31.31 -17.54
N PRO A 306 -1.92 30.63 -17.60
CA PRO A 306 -1.11 30.59 -18.81
C PRO A 306 -1.73 29.68 -19.87
N SER A 307 -1.50 29.95 -21.15
CA SER A 307 -1.99 29.11 -22.23
C SER A 307 -1.06 29.16 -23.42
N ARG A 308 -0.75 27.99 -24.00
CA ARG A 308 -0.10 27.85 -25.30
C ARG A 308 -1.08 27.14 -26.26
N PRO A 309 -1.92 27.90 -27.00
CA PRO A 309 -2.90 27.32 -27.92
C PRO A 309 -2.27 26.35 -28.93
N LEU A 310 -2.97 25.25 -29.22
CA LEU A 310 -2.62 24.39 -30.36
C LEU A 310 -2.63 25.18 -31.68
N ARG A 311 -1.92 24.66 -32.70
CA ARG A 311 -1.95 25.22 -34.06
C ARG A 311 -3.39 25.26 -34.58
N PRO A 312 -3.78 26.25 -35.40
CA PRO A 312 -5.17 26.38 -35.88
C PRO A 312 -5.76 25.10 -36.49
N GLN A 313 -4.97 24.32 -37.22
CA GLN A 313 -5.39 23.06 -37.83
C GLN A 313 -5.48 21.87 -36.85
N ASP A 314 -4.93 21.99 -35.65
CA ASP A 314 -4.89 20.95 -34.63
C ASP A 314 -5.87 21.21 -33.48
N ARG A 315 -6.65 22.29 -33.57
CA ARG A 315 -7.66 22.63 -32.57
C ARG A 315 -8.69 21.50 -32.44
N LEU A 316 -9.27 21.34 -31.25
CA LEU A 316 -10.21 20.26 -30.94
C LEU A 316 -11.65 20.59 -31.39
N ASP A 317 -11.82 21.25 -32.54
CA ASP A 317 -13.11 21.83 -32.95
C ASP A 317 -14.21 20.77 -33.18
N ALA A 318 -13.86 19.55 -33.60
CA ALA A 318 -14.79 18.42 -33.63
C ALA A 318 -15.47 18.11 -32.29
N LEU A 319 -14.86 18.48 -31.15
CA LEU A 319 -15.44 18.29 -29.81
C LEU A 319 -16.41 19.42 -29.41
N PHE A 320 -16.55 20.45 -30.25
CA PHE A 320 -17.45 21.59 -30.07
C PHE A 320 -18.42 21.74 -31.26
N PRO A 321 -19.35 20.78 -31.48
CA PRO A 321 -20.22 20.78 -32.66
C PRO A 321 -21.14 22.00 -32.79
N GLY A 322 -21.48 22.67 -31.67
CA GLY A 322 -22.22 23.93 -31.64
C GLY A 322 -21.34 25.18 -31.69
N GLY A 323 -20.03 25.03 -31.85
CA GLY A 323 -19.04 26.08 -31.64
C GLY A 323 -18.73 26.33 -30.17
N ARG A 324 -17.55 26.90 -29.90
CA ARG A 324 -17.04 27.17 -28.54
C ARG A 324 -17.88 28.20 -27.79
N GLU A 325 -18.41 29.20 -28.48
CA GLU A 325 -19.22 30.26 -27.87
C GLU A 325 -20.55 29.75 -27.28
N ASN A 326 -21.09 28.66 -27.85
CA ASN A 326 -22.35 28.06 -27.40
C ASN A 326 -22.15 26.88 -26.43
N PHE A 327 -20.90 26.58 -26.04
CA PHE A 327 -20.60 25.47 -25.15
C PHE A 327 -20.84 25.83 -23.68
N ASP A 328 -21.48 24.94 -22.92
CA ASP A 328 -21.69 25.10 -21.48
C ASP A 328 -20.43 24.67 -20.70
N TYR A 329 -19.64 25.65 -20.29
CA TYR A 329 -18.40 25.45 -19.52
C TYR A 329 -18.63 25.31 -18.01
N GLU A 330 -19.87 25.40 -17.51
CA GLU A 330 -20.09 25.30 -16.07
C GLU A 330 -19.72 23.90 -15.54
N LEU A 331 -19.32 23.84 -14.27
CA LEU A 331 -19.06 22.57 -13.60
C LEU A 331 -20.36 21.74 -13.55
N PRO A 332 -20.32 20.41 -13.76
CA PRO A 332 -21.51 19.57 -13.70
C PRO A 332 -22.15 19.65 -12.31
N THR A 333 -23.47 19.56 -12.30
CA THR A 333 -24.28 19.50 -11.08
C THR A 333 -24.29 18.07 -10.55
N LYS A 334 -23.64 17.81 -9.40
CA LYS A 334 -23.72 16.49 -8.74
C LYS A 334 -25.13 16.27 -8.16
N GLU A 335 -25.67 15.05 -8.31
CA GLU A 335 -26.89 14.62 -7.63
C GLU A 335 -26.61 14.42 -6.13
N GLY A 336 -27.56 14.81 -5.26
CA GLY A 336 -27.40 14.71 -3.80
C GLY A 336 -26.44 15.75 -3.18
N ARG A 337 -26.26 16.90 -3.83
CA ARG A 337 -25.47 18.02 -3.28
C ARG A 337 -26.04 18.52 -1.95
N ASP A 338 -25.14 18.79 -1.02
CA ASP A 338 -25.47 19.43 0.25
C ASP A 338 -25.12 20.93 0.23
N VAL A 339 -25.61 21.64 1.25
CA VAL A 339 -25.43 23.09 1.43
C VAL A 339 -23.94 23.49 1.46
N ILE A 340 -23.06 22.59 1.89
CA ILE A 340 -21.61 22.85 1.97
C ILE A 340 -20.99 22.83 0.58
N ALA A 341 -21.39 21.88 -0.29
CA ALA A 341 -20.94 21.85 -1.67
C ALA A 341 -21.37 23.10 -2.44
N ASP A 342 -22.61 23.59 -2.23
CA ASP A 342 -23.09 24.81 -2.86
C ASP A 342 -22.37 26.06 -2.32
N PHE A 343 -22.06 26.10 -1.02
CA PHE A 343 -21.20 27.13 -0.44
C PHE A 343 -19.84 27.18 -1.14
N PHE A 344 -19.17 26.04 -1.33
CA PHE A 344 -17.85 26.03 -1.98
C PHE A 344 -17.91 26.43 -3.46
N ARG A 345 -18.99 26.10 -4.18
CA ARG A 345 -19.17 26.58 -5.56
C ARG A 345 -19.40 28.08 -5.62
N MET A 346 -20.10 28.65 -4.65
CA MET A 346 -20.25 30.10 -4.53
C MET A 346 -18.92 30.77 -4.14
N ALA A 347 -18.18 30.16 -3.21
CA ALA A 347 -16.87 30.64 -2.79
C ALA A 347 -15.89 30.64 -3.98
N ASP A 348 -15.89 29.59 -4.80
CA ASP A 348 -15.10 29.48 -6.03
C ASP A 348 -15.40 30.63 -7.01
N LYS A 349 -16.68 30.94 -7.26
CA LYS A 349 -17.09 32.12 -8.06
C LYS A 349 -16.57 33.43 -7.45
N GLY A 350 -16.64 33.55 -6.13
CA GLY A 350 -16.07 34.69 -5.39
C GLY A 350 -14.55 34.80 -5.56
N LEU A 351 -13.82 33.69 -5.50
CA LEU A 351 -12.38 33.63 -5.72
C LEU A 351 -12.00 34.05 -7.14
N HIS A 352 -12.74 33.60 -8.16
CA HIS A 352 -12.54 34.05 -9.54
C HIS A 352 -12.75 35.55 -9.70
N TRP A 353 -13.79 36.11 -9.08
CA TRP A 353 -14.03 37.54 -9.08
C TRP A 353 -12.89 38.30 -8.37
N LEU A 354 -12.47 37.86 -7.18
CA LEU A 354 -11.34 38.46 -6.45
C LEU A 354 -10.04 38.42 -7.25
N GLN A 355 -9.73 37.28 -7.89
CA GLN A 355 -8.57 37.14 -8.76
C GLN A 355 -8.61 38.10 -9.93
N THR A 356 -9.76 38.21 -10.60
CA THR A 356 -9.89 39.00 -11.83
C THR A 356 -9.92 40.50 -11.55
N SER A 357 -10.55 40.91 -10.45
CA SER A 357 -10.79 42.32 -10.14
C SER A 357 -9.72 42.97 -9.26
N PHE A 358 -9.10 42.24 -8.32
CA PHE A 358 -8.24 42.85 -7.30
C PHE A 358 -6.86 42.19 -7.18
N LEU A 359 -6.77 40.87 -7.32
CA LEU A 359 -5.57 40.14 -6.93
C LEU A 359 -4.62 39.80 -8.08
N LYS A 360 -4.99 40.03 -9.36
CA LYS A 360 -4.20 39.61 -10.54
C LYS A 360 -2.71 40.00 -10.48
N ARG A 361 -2.37 41.12 -9.83
CA ARG A 361 -0.99 41.59 -9.60
C ARG A 361 -0.81 42.20 -8.20
N ALA A 362 -1.59 41.73 -7.22
CA ALA A 362 -1.47 42.24 -5.85
C ALA A 362 -0.11 41.82 -5.26
N PRO A 363 0.60 42.69 -4.52
CA PRO A 363 1.88 42.34 -3.89
C PRO A 363 1.81 41.09 -3.00
N SER A 364 0.67 40.88 -2.31
CA SER A 364 0.43 39.68 -1.51
C SER A 364 0.38 38.41 -2.36
N ARG A 365 -0.19 38.48 -3.58
CA ARG A 365 -0.21 37.34 -4.49
C ARG A 365 1.19 36.99 -4.98
N GLU A 366 1.97 37.99 -5.36
CA GLU A 366 3.36 37.77 -5.79
C GLU A 366 4.21 37.18 -4.65
N ALA A 367 3.99 37.63 -3.41
CA ALA A 367 4.64 37.03 -2.24
C ALA A 367 4.21 35.56 -2.04
N ALA A 368 2.93 35.25 -2.14
CA ALA A 368 2.44 33.86 -2.04
C ALA A 368 3.00 32.98 -3.16
N ILE A 369 3.04 33.47 -4.42
CA ILE A 369 3.65 32.74 -5.54
C ILE A 369 5.12 32.47 -5.27
N LYS A 370 5.86 33.45 -4.74
CA LYS A 370 7.27 33.26 -4.36
C LYS A 370 7.44 32.16 -3.30
N ASP A 371 6.62 32.16 -2.25
CA ASP A 371 6.68 31.14 -1.20
C ASP A 371 6.30 29.75 -1.75
N VAL A 372 5.32 29.67 -2.66
CA VAL A 372 4.95 28.43 -3.35
C VAL A 372 6.08 27.94 -4.27
N LEU A 373 6.76 28.84 -4.99
CA LEU A 373 7.94 28.50 -5.80
C LEU A 373 9.07 27.97 -4.92
N GLU A 374 9.34 28.62 -3.79
CA GLU A 374 10.35 28.17 -2.84
C GLU A 374 9.98 26.78 -2.32
N TRP A 375 8.71 26.57 -1.94
CA TRP A 375 8.20 25.25 -1.56
C TRP A 375 8.44 24.22 -2.66
N ILE A 376 8.06 24.48 -3.91
CA ILE A 376 8.29 23.56 -5.04
C ILE A 376 9.77 23.24 -5.17
N ILE A 377 10.66 24.23 -5.23
CA ILE A 377 12.10 24.01 -5.39
C ILE A 377 12.67 23.19 -4.23
N TRP A 378 12.28 23.50 -2.99
CA TRP A 378 12.72 22.76 -1.81
C TRP A 378 12.18 21.34 -1.74
N HIS A 379 11.12 21.00 -2.47
CA HIS A 379 10.51 19.67 -2.50
C HIS A 379 10.89 18.85 -3.74
N GLN A 380 11.81 19.32 -4.57
CA GLN A 380 12.32 18.49 -5.67
C GLN A 380 13.08 17.29 -5.10
N ASP A 381 12.77 16.12 -5.64
CA ASP A 381 13.40 14.86 -5.27
C ASP A 381 14.79 14.73 -5.91
N ALA A 382 15.58 13.79 -5.38
CA ALA A 382 16.96 13.61 -5.82
C ALA A 382 17.07 13.09 -7.27
N ASP A 383 16.01 12.58 -7.87
CA ASP A 383 15.95 12.20 -9.29
C ASP A 383 15.51 13.35 -10.20
N GLY A 384 14.96 14.44 -9.65
CA GLY A 384 14.47 15.60 -10.40
C GLY A 384 12.95 15.70 -10.47
N GLY A 385 12.22 14.64 -10.07
CA GLY A 385 10.77 14.66 -9.94
C GLY A 385 10.31 15.35 -8.66
N TRP A 386 9.02 15.18 -8.34
CA TRP A 386 8.41 15.66 -7.11
C TRP A 386 7.45 14.61 -6.55
N GLY A 387 7.59 14.30 -5.26
CA GLY A 387 6.72 13.37 -4.55
C GLY A 387 6.74 11.94 -5.09
N GLY A 388 7.70 11.57 -5.93
CA GLY A 388 7.75 10.25 -6.56
C GLY A 388 6.61 9.94 -7.53
N ILE A 389 5.89 10.94 -8.04
CA ILE A 389 4.73 10.73 -8.94
C ILE A 389 4.64 11.76 -10.09
N GLN A 390 4.01 11.36 -11.20
CA GLN A 390 3.90 12.17 -12.42
C GLN A 390 3.17 13.53 -12.24
N PRO A 391 2.02 13.64 -11.55
CA PRO A 391 1.25 14.90 -11.55
C PRO A 391 2.02 16.12 -11.01
N PRO A 392 2.56 16.11 -9.77
CA PRO A 392 3.32 17.25 -9.26
C PRO A 392 4.59 17.53 -10.07
N TRP A 393 5.19 16.51 -10.69
CA TRP A 393 6.37 16.69 -11.54
C TRP A 393 6.05 17.50 -12.79
N VAL A 394 5.01 17.12 -13.52
CA VAL A 394 4.64 17.79 -14.77
C VAL A 394 4.10 19.19 -14.50
N TYR A 395 3.23 19.36 -13.51
CA TYR A 395 2.74 20.69 -13.12
C TYR A 395 3.86 21.57 -12.57
N GLY A 396 4.80 21.00 -11.80
CA GLY A 396 5.99 21.70 -11.28
C GLY A 396 6.82 22.32 -12.39
N LEU A 397 7.15 21.52 -13.42
CA LEU A 397 7.84 21.99 -14.64
C LEU A 397 7.09 23.15 -15.32
N MET A 398 5.78 23.01 -15.53
CA MET A 398 4.98 24.04 -16.19
C MET A 398 4.86 25.32 -15.36
N ALA A 399 4.73 25.21 -14.04
CA ALA A 399 4.69 26.35 -13.13
C ALA A 399 6.02 27.11 -13.12
N LEU A 400 7.14 26.41 -13.00
CA LEU A 400 8.48 26.99 -13.06
C LEU A 400 8.76 27.67 -14.41
N HIS A 401 8.39 27.02 -15.53
CA HIS A 401 8.49 27.60 -16.86
C HIS A 401 7.64 28.87 -16.99
N GLY A 402 6.39 28.84 -16.49
CA GLY A 402 5.49 29.99 -16.48
C GLY A 402 6.00 31.20 -15.68
N GLU A 403 6.80 30.95 -14.64
CA GLU A 403 7.49 31.98 -13.85
C GLU A 403 8.89 32.35 -14.41
N GLY A 404 9.25 31.87 -15.61
CA GLY A 404 10.42 32.31 -16.36
C GLY A 404 11.71 31.52 -16.09
N TYR A 405 11.65 30.38 -15.40
CA TYR A 405 12.82 29.51 -15.22
C TYR A 405 13.26 28.93 -16.57
N GLN A 406 14.55 29.12 -16.88
CA GLN A 406 15.15 28.62 -18.11
C GLN A 406 15.41 27.11 -18.03
N PHE A 407 15.40 26.39 -19.15
CA PHE A 407 15.62 24.93 -19.16
C PHE A 407 16.99 24.49 -18.63
N HIS A 408 18.00 25.35 -18.74
CA HIS A 408 19.33 25.09 -18.17
C HIS A 408 19.43 25.42 -16.67
N HIS A 409 18.38 25.98 -16.06
CA HIS A 409 18.35 26.17 -14.60
C HIS A 409 18.36 24.79 -13.92
N PRO A 410 19.16 24.55 -12.87
CA PRO A 410 19.34 23.21 -12.29
C PRO A 410 18.05 22.45 -11.99
N VAL A 411 17.06 23.10 -11.35
CA VAL A 411 15.74 22.51 -11.06
C VAL A 411 14.99 22.05 -12.32
N MET A 412 15.05 22.83 -13.41
CA MET A 412 14.38 22.53 -14.68
C MET A 412 15.14 21.46 -15.45
N ALA A 413 16.45 21.60 -15.56
CA ALA A 413 17.31 20.68 -16.28
C ALA A 413 17.19 19.26 -15.72
N LYS A 414 17.22 19.14 -14.39
CA LYS A 414 17.11 17.85 -13.70
C LYS A 414 15.72 17.23 -13.87
N ALA A 415 14.67 18.04 -13.73
CA ALA A 415 13.30 17.58 -13.94
C ALA A 415 13.03 17.13 -15.38
N LEU A 416 13.63 17.77 -16.39
CA LEU A 416 13.54 17.31 -17.77
C LEU A 416 14.41 16.08 -18.02
N ASP A 417 15.57 15.98 -17.39
CA ASP A 417 16.46 14.82 -17.54
C ASP A 417 15.89 13.54 -16.92
N ALA A 418 15.06 13.65 -15.87
CA ALA A 418 14.35 12.52 -15.28
C ALA A 418 13.43 11.79 -16.28
N LEU A 419 12.94 12.45 -17.35
CA LEU A 419 12.23 11.78 -18.44
C LEU A 419 13.11 10.80 -19.23
N ASN A 420 14.42 10.97 -19.15
CA ASN A 420 15.37 10.09 -19.81
C ASN A 420 15.69 8.83 -19.00
N ASP A 421 15.33 8.83 -17.71
CA ASP A 421 15.59 7.74 -16.80
C ASP A 421 14.72 6.52 -17.14
N PRO A 422 15.31 5.33 -17.40
CA PRO A 422 14.54 4.10 -17.61
C PRO A 422 13.72 3.67 -16.37
N GLY A 423 13.98 4.24 -15.20
CA GLY A 423 13.14 4.10 -14.01
C GLY A 423 11.79 4.80 -14.13
N TRP A 424 11.64 5.78 -15.04
CA TRP A 424 10.40 6.52 -15.28
C TRP A 424 9.71 6.18 -16.60
N ARG A 425 10.39 5.46 -17.51
CA ARG A 425 9.82 5.06 -18.79
C ARG A 425 10.16 3.62 -19.18
N HIS A 426 9.24 3.00 -19.90
CA HIS A 426 9.47 1.74 -20.59
C HIS A 426 9.49 1.96 -22.10
N ASP A 427 10.61 1.63 -22.74
CA ASP A 427 10.79 1.76 -24.18
C ASP A 427 10.65 0.40 -24.88
N LYS A 428 9.78 0.32 -25.89
CA LYS A 428 9.63 -0.88 -26.73
C LYS A 428 9.44 -0.48 -28.19
N GLY A 429 10.40 -0.83 -29.03
CA GLY A 429 10.43 -0.40 -30.43
C GLY A 429 10.38 1.13 -30.54
N ASP A 430 9.45 1.63 -31.35
CA ASP A 430 9.24 3.06 -31.58
C ASP A 430 8.31 3.73 -30.56
N ALA A 431 7.84 2.99 -29.54
CA ALA A 431 6.92 3.47 -28.52
C ALA A 431 7.60 3.61 -27.14
N SER A 432 7.13 4.58 -26.36
CA SER A 432 7.54 4.83 -24.97
C SER A 432 6.32 4.96 -24.09
N TRP A 433 6.26 4.20 -23.00
CA TRP A 433 5.26 4.32 -21.95
C TRP A 433 5.87 5.01 -20.74
N ILE A 434 5.11 5.88 -20.08
CA ILE A 434 5.54 6.59 -18.89
C ILE A 434 4.91 5.95 -17.67
N GLN A 435 5.74 5.71 -16.67
CA GLN A 435 5.29 5.16 -15.40
C GLN A 435 4.75 6.30 -14.53
N ALA A 436 3.63 6.06 -13.87
CA ALA A 436 3.03 7.05 -12.96
C ALA A 436 3.88 7.28 -11.70
N THR A 437 4.60 6.24 -11.29
CA THR A 437 5.57 6.13 -10.19
C THR A 437 6.51 4.96 -10.51
N ASN A 438 7.56 4.75 -9.71
CA ASN A 438 8.42 3.57 -9.76
C ASN A 438 8.46 2.86 -8.41
N SER A 439 8.54 1.53 -8.40
CA SER A 439 8.36 0.68 -7.20
C SER A 439 9.62 -0.04 -6.69
N PRO A 440 10.85 0.47 -6.84
CA PRO A 440 12.07 -0.31 -6.58
C PRO A 440 12.23 -0.73 -5.12
N VAL A 441 11.82 0.12 -4.18
CA VAL A 441 11.99 -0.15 -2.75
C VAL A 441 11.00 -1.24 -2.32
N TRP A 442 9.73 -1.06 -2.69
CA TRP A 442 8.66 -2.04 -2.50
C TRP A 442 8.98 -3.41 -3.12
N ASP A 443 9.35 -3.43 -4.39
CA ASP A 443 9.65 -4.65 -5.14
C ASP A 443 10.84 -5.41 -4.52
N THR A 444 11.82 -4.68 -4.00
CA THR A 444 12.99 -5.29 -3.35
C THR A 444 12.66 -5.90 -2.00
N MET A 445 11.81 -5.25 -1.19
CA MET A 445 11.36 -5.81 0.09
C MET A 445 10.55 -7.09 -0.14
N LEU A 446 9.62 -7.06 -1.08
CA LEU A 446 8.82 -8.23 -1.44
C LEU A 446 9.67 -9.36 -2.07
N SER A 447 10.71 -9.01 -2.83
CA SER A 447 11.69 -9.99 -3.35
C SER A 447 12.46 -10.66 -2.22
N LEU A 448 12.96 -9.90 -1.24
CA LEU A 448 13.61 -10.46 -0.06
C LEU A 448 12.65 -11.37 0.72
N MET A 449 11.40 -10.95 0.91
CA MET A 449 10.37 -11.78 1.57
C MET A 449 10.11 -13.07 0.81
N ALA A 450 9.96 -13.02 -0.52
CA ALA A 450 9.73 -14.20 -1.36
C ALA A 450 10.88 -15.21 -1.25
N LEU A 451 12.12 -14.73 -1.26
CA LEU A 451 13.32 -15.57 -1.18
C LEU A 451 13.53 -16.15 0.23
N HIS A 452 13.27 -15.35 1.26
CA HIS A 452 13.22 -15.85 2.63
C HIS A 452 12.15 -16.92 2.77
N ASP A 453 10.97 -16.69 2.21
CA ASP A 453 9.89 -17.65 2.35
C ASP A 453 10.22 -18.98 1.66
N ALA A 454 10.91 -18.91 0.53
CA ALA A 454 11.41 -20.03 -0.25
C ALA A 454 12.62 -20.77 0.38
N ASN A 455 13.19 -20.27 1.49
CA ASN A 455 14.45 -20.74 2.06
C ASN A 455 15.60 -20.72 1.04
N ALA A 456 15.67 -19.66 0.24
CA ALA A 456 16.62 -19.53 -0.86
C ALA A 456 17.95 -18.84 -0.44
N GLU A 457 18.11 -18.50 0.83
CA GLU A 457 19.23 -17.70 1.33
C GLU A 457 20.57 -18.39 1.15
N GLU A 458 20.67 -19.69 1.45
CA GLU A 458 21.91 -20.44 1.28
C GLU A 458 22.32 -20.48 -0.21
N ARG A 459 21.34 -20.55 -1.10
CA ARG A 459 21.54 -20.65 -2.55
C ARG A 459 21.97 -19.32 -3.18
N PHE A 460 21.39 -18.21 -2.72
CA PHE A 460 21.59 -16.87 -3.29
C PHE A 460 22.15 -15.87 -2.27
N THR A 461 23.03 -16.33 -1.38
CA THR A 461 23.59 -15.47 -0.31
C THR A 461 24.21 -14.18 -0.87
N PRO A 462 25.09 -14.20 -1.90
CA PRO A 462 25.70 -12.97 -2.42
C PRO A 462 24.69 -11.95 -2.96
N GLU A 463 23.67 -12.42 -3.66
CA GLU A 463 22.61 -11.59 -4.26
C GLU A 463 21.74 -10.98 -3.17
N MET A 464 21.32 -11.78 -2.18
CA MET A 464 20.53 -11.31 -1.05
C MET A 464 21.31 -10.37 -0.12
N ASP A 465 22.63 -10.58 0.01
CA ASP A 465 23.49 -9.70 0.80
C ASP A 465 23.54 -8.28 0.21
N LYS A 466 23.65 -8.17 -1.12
CA LYS A 466 23.56 -6.89 -1.83
C LYS A 466 22.20 -6.24 -1.70
N ALA A 467 21.13 -7.03 -1.83
CA ALA A 467 19.77 -6.53 -1.68
C ALA A 467 19.51 -5.98 -0.27
N LEU A 468 20.04 -6.64 0.77
CA LEU A 468 19.98 -6.15 2.14
C LEU A 468 20.75 -4.85 2.32
N ASP A 469 21.98 -4.75 1.78
CA ASP A 469 22.76 -3.50 1.83
C ASP A 469 22.01 -2.36 1.14
N TRP A 470 21.44 -2.64 -0.03
CA TRP A 470 20.63 -1.68 -0.77
C TRP A 470 19.42 -1.22 0.05
N LEU A 471 18.63 -2.15 0.60
CA LEU A 471 17.46 -1.83 1.43
C LEU A 471 17.81 -1.00 2.66
N LEU A 472 18.90 -1.34 3.36
CA LEU A 472 19.37 -0.57 4.52
C LEU A 472 19.81 0.84 4.13
N SER A 473 20.39 1.00 2.92
CA SER A 473 20.76 2.31 2.37
C SER A 473 19.57 3.20 2.03
N ARG A 474 18.38 2.60 1.79
CA ARG A 474 17.14 3.32 1.46
C ARG A 474 16.36 3.82 2.69
N GLN A 475 16.80 3.49 3.91
CA GLN A 475 16.12 3.99 5.11
C GLN A 475 16.25 5.51 5.21
N VAL A 476 15.13 6.23 5.16
CA VAL A 476 15.06 7.68 5.20
C VAL A 476 15.54 8.22 6.54
N ARG A 477 16.51 9.14 6.50
CA ARG A 477 17.15 9.77 7.68
C ARG A 477 16.91 11.26 7.81
N VAL A 478 16.05 11.81 6.97
CA VAL A 478 15.71 13.23 6.97
C VAL A 478 14.24 13.41 7.27
N LYS A 479 13.88 14.58 7.81
CA LYS A 479 12.48 14.91 8.07
C LYS A 479 11.79 15.26 6.77
N GLY A 480 10.64 14.64 6.57
CA GLY A 480 9.72 14.93 5.49
C GLY A 480 8.51 15.74 5.95
N ASP A 481 7.52 15.81 5.09
CA ASP A 481 6.30 16.57 5.31
C ASP A 481 5.46 16.06 6.50
N TRP A 482 5.52 14.76 6.78
CA TRP A 482 4.91 14.14 7.96
C TRP A 482 5.36 14.79 9.28
N SER A 483 6.56 15.38 9.30
CA SER A 483 7.14 16.02 10.49
C SER A 483 6.44 17.33 10.85
N VAL A 484 5.63 17.90 9.96
CA VAL A 484 4.81 19.08 10.28
C VAL A 484 3.79 18.77 11.39
N LYS A 485 3.23 17.56 11.38
CA LYS A 485 2.34 17.07 12.44
C LYS A 485 3.10 16.40 13.59
N LEU A 486 4.32 15.93 13.32
CA LEU A 486 5.15 15.17 14.25
C LEU A 486 6.58 15.74 14.35
N PRO A 487 6.76 17.01 14.80
CA PRO A 487 8.03 17.71 14.68
C PRO A 487 9.15 17.12 15.55
N ASN A 488 8.80 16.39 16.61
CA ASN A 488 9.74 15.79 17.55
C ASN A 488 10.01 14.31 17.28
N THR A 489 9.42 13.74 16.23
CA THR A 489 9.64 12.35 15.84
C THR A 489 10.88 12.26 14.96
N GLU A 490 11.77 11.32 15.28
CA GLU A 490 12.96 11.04 14.46
C GLU A 490 12.58 10.29 13.18
N PRO A 491 13.24 10.57 12.05
CA PRO A 491 13.01 9.85 10.80
C PRO A 491 13.47 8.39 10.90
N GLY A 492 12.73 7.50 10.24
CA GLY A 492 13.07 6.07 10.22
C GLY A 492 12.28 5.22 9.25
N GLY A 493 11.49 5.85 8.37
CA GLY A 493 10.69 5.14 7.37
C GLY A 493 11.46 4.80 6.10
N TRP A 494 10.78 4.12 5.19
CA TRP A 494 11.18 3.87 3.81
C TRP A 494 10.13 4.51 2.89
N ALA A 495 10.56 4.91 1.70
CA ALA A 495 9.66 5.38 0.65
C ALA A 495 9.53 4.29 -0.43
N PHE A 496 8.52 4.43 -1.27
CA PHE A 496 8.24 3.53 -2.39
C PHE A 496 9.27 3.62 -3.54
N GLU A 497 9.68 4.85 -3.86
CA GLU A 497 10.55 5.19 -4.99
C GLU A 497 12.06 5.26 -4.63
N TYR A 498 12.92 5.44 -5.63
CA TYR A 498 14.38 5.59 -5.43
C TYR A 498 14.80 6.79 -4.55
N ALA A 499 14.12 7.92 -4.68
CA ALA A 499 14.63 9.25 -4.32
C ALA A 499 13.66 10.09 -3.48
N ASN A 500 12.59 9.48 -2.95
CA ASN A 500 11.46 10.17 -2.35
C ASN A 500 11.60 10.39 -0.82
N ASP A 501 12.77 10.90 -0.39
CA ASP A 501 13.16 10.99 1.01
C ASP A 501 12.24 11.87 1.88
N ARG A 502 11.44 12.76 1.27
CA ARG A 502 10.49 13.62 2.00
C ARG A 502 9.15 12.96 2.28
N TYR A 503 8.88 11.85 1.61
CA TYR A 503 7.60 11.17 1.66
C TYR A 503 7.79 9.66 1.91
N PRO A 504 8.51 9.25 2.98
CA PRO A 504 8.42 7.87 3.42
C PRO A 504 6.98 7.56 3.85
N ASP A 505 6.54 6.34 3.58
CA ASP A 505 5.21 5.88 3.90
C ASP A 505 5.23 4.72 4.89
N THR A 506 4.11 4.55 5.58
CA THR A 506 3.94 3.58 6.65
C THR A 506 3.81 2.16 6.14
N ASP A 507 3.45 1.97 4.87
CA ASP A 507 3.25 0.64 4.29
C ASP A 507 4.60 0.03 3.89
N ASP A 508 5.39 0.72 3.05
CA ASP A 508 6.76 0.37 2.73
C ASP A 508 7.60 0.23 3.99
N THR A 509 7.43 1.12 4.98
CA THR A 509 8.13 0.98 6.26
C THR A 509 7.73 -0.32 6.98
N ALA A 510 6.46 -0.70 6.98
CA ALA A 510 6.02 -1.95 7.59
C ALA A 510 6.58 -3.17 6.85
N VAL A 511 6.50 -3.19 5.53
CA VAL A 511 7.02 -4.28 4.69
C VAL A 511 8.54 -4.38 4.78
N ALA A 512 9.26 -3.26 4.91
CA ALA A 512 10.69 -3.24 5.22
C ALA A 512 10.99 -3.99 6.51
N LEU A 513 10.20 -3.74 7.56
CA LEU A 513 10.35 -4.41 8.85
C LEU A 513 10.01 -5.90 8.76
N ILE A 514 9.03 -6.30 7.95
CA ILE A 514 8.71 -7.71 7.68
C ILE A 514 9.91 -8.39 7.01
N ALA A 515 10.46 -7.80 5.94
CA ALA A 515 11.63 -8.33 5.26
C ALA A 515 12.85 -8.43 6.20
N LEU A 516 13.13 -7.38 6.96
CA LEU A 516 14.25 -7.32 7.90
C LEU A 516 14.09 -8.26 9.10
N ALA A 517 12.86 -8.64 9.49
CA ALA A 517 12.61 -9.58 10.58
C ALA A 517 13.28 -10.94 10.31
N SER A 518 13.20 -11.44 9.08
CA SER A 518 13.84 -12.68 8.65
C SER A 518 15.37 -12.59 8.67
N CYS A 519 15.92 -11.39 8.41
CA CYS A 519 17.37 -11.19 8.40
C CYS A 519 18.02 -11.29 9.78
N ARG A 520 17.26 -11.20 10.88
CA ARG A 520 17.76 -11.25 12.28
C ARG A 520 18.35 -12.60 12.67
N ASN A 521 18.00 -13.65 11.93
CA ASN A 521 18.41 -15.03 12.22
C ASN A 521 19.86 -15.33 11.81
N ARG A 522 20.51 -14.44 11.03
CA ARG A 522 21.89 -14.60 10.56
C ARG A 522 22.83 -13.60 11.25
N PRO A 523 23.87 -14.05 11.99
CA PRO A 523 24.83 -13.17 12.66
C PRO A 523 25.50 -12.15 11.73
N GLU A 524 25.82 -12.55 10.51
CA GLU A 524 26.45 -11.72 9.47
C GLU A 524 25.58 -10.54 9.06
N TRP A 525 24.28 -10.75 8.90
CA TRP A 525 23.33 -9.69 8.55
C TRP A 525 22.97 -8.84 9.75
N LYS A 526 22.88 -9.44 10.94
CA LYS A 526 22.72 -8.68 12.18
C LYS A 526 23.83 -7.66 12.37
N ALA A 527 25.07 -8.00 12.00
CA ALA A 527 26.22 -7.10 12.07
C ALA A 527 26.13 -5.89 11.12
N LYS A 528 25.25 -5.92 10.09
CA LYS A 528 25.03 -4.81 9.14
C LYS A 528 24.15 -3.67 9.68
N GLY A 529 23.68 -3.76 10.92
CA GLY A 529 22.85 -2.72 11.55
C GLY A 529 21.34 -2.92 11.39
N VAL A 530 20.91 -4.15 11.06
CA VAL A 530 19.49 -4.53 10.92
C VAL A 530 18.66 -4.15 12.16
N GLU A 531 19.15 -4.44 13.37
CA GLU A 531 18.41 -4.14 14.61
C GLU A 531 18.22 -2.64 14.84
N GLU A 532 19.20 -1.81 14.45
CA GLU A 532 19.06 -0.36 14.57
C GLU A 532 18.06 0.19 13.56
N ALA A 533 18.06 -0.35 12.33
CA ALA A 533 17.12 0.01 11.29
C ALA A 533 15.69 -0.34 11.70
N ILE A 534 15.49 -1.55 12.21
CA ILE A 534 14.22 -1.99 12.80
C ILE A 534 13.78 -1.05 13.92
N GLY A 535 14.67 -0.76 14.87
CA GLY A 535 14.35 0.10 16.00
C GLY A 535 13.87 1.50 15.59
N ARG A 536 14.46 2.08 14.54
CA ARG A 536 14.02 3.37 13.97
C ARG A 536 12.65 3.27 13.30
N GLY A 537 12.45 2.28 12.43
CA GLY A 537 11.19 2.05 11.73
C GLY A 537 10.02 1.84 12.70
N VAL A 538 10.21 1.01 13.72
CA VAL A 538 9.19 0.77 14.76
C VAL A 538 8.82 2.06 15.50
N ARG A 539 9.80 2.86 15.93
CA ARG A 539 9.52 4.14 16.62
C ARG A 539 8.76 5.11 15.72
N TRP A 540 9.14 5.18 14.44
CA TRP A 540 8.48 6.02 13.47
C TRP A 540 7.03 5.58 13.25
N LEU A 541 6.78 4.28 12.97
CA LEU A 541 5.42 3.73 12.81
C LEU A 541 4.53 3.96 14.04
N VAL A 542 5.04 3.74 15.25
CA VAL A 542 4.28 4.01 16.49
C VAL A 542 3.84 5.48 16.58
N ALA A 543 4.70 6.42 16.17
CA ALA A 543 4.36 7.84 16.16
C ALA A 543 3.34 8.22 15.07
N MET A 544 3.44 7.58 13.90
CA MET A 544 2.58 7.78 12.73
C MET A 544 1.15 7.28 12.92
N GLN A 545 0.87 6.45 13.92
CA GLN A 545 -0.47 5.91 14.17
C GLN A 545 -1.50 7.03 14.37
N SER A 546 -2.59 6.95 13.61
CA SER A 546 -3.69 7.91 13.69
C SER A 546 -4.56 7.69 14.95
N SER A 547 -5.34 8.71 15.28
CA SER A 547 -6.24 8.75 16.44
C SER A 547 -7.28 7.63 16.43
N CYS A 548 -7.76 7.19 15.26
CA CYS A 548 -8.71 6.09 15.13
C CYS A 548 -8.10 4.69 15.36
N GLY A 549 -6.77 4.58 15.50
CA GLY A 549 -6.06 3.33 15.73
C GLY A 549 -5.41 2.72 14.49
N GLY A 550 -5.84 3.09 13.29
CA GLY A 550 -5.20 2.68 12.04
C GLY A 550 -4.04 3.58 11.60
N TRP A 551 -3.44 3.22 10.45
CA TRP A 551 -2.41 3.97 9.75
C TRP A 551 -2.88 4.35 8.34
N GLY A 552 -2.67 5.60 7.95
CA GLY A 552 -2.74 6.06 6.54
C GLY A 552 -1.37 5.94 5.91
N ALA A 553 -1.25 6.12 4.59
CA ALA A 553 0.00 5.83 3.89
C ALA A 553 1.14 6.78 4.33
N PHE A 554 0.95 8.10 4.28
CA PHE A 554 2.02 9.08 4.48
C PHE A 554 1.82 10.00 5.68
N ASP A 555 0.57 10.26 6.07
CA ASP A 555 0.26 11.27 7.08
C ASP A 555 -0.61 10.76 8.23
N LYS A 556 -0.29 11.23 9.42
CA LYS A 556 -1.16 11.06 10.60
C LYS A 556 -2.42 11.93 10.50
N ASP A 557 -3.57 11.36 10.85
CA ASP A 557 -4.86 12.05 10.98
C ASP A 557 -5.25 12.91 9.74
N ASN A 558 -4.90 12.44 8.54
CA ASN A 558 -5.22 13.10 7.27
C ASN A 558 -6.62 12.68 6.77
N ASN A 559 -7.66 13.08 7.50
CA ASN A 559 -9.03 12.57 7.32
C ASN A 559 -10.12 13.67 7.38
N LYS A 560 -9.77 14.91 7.01
CA LYS A 560 -10.69 16.06 7.06
C LYS A 560 -11.67 16.05 5.89
N GLY A 561 -12.74 15.25 5.99
CA GLY A 561 -13.72 15.03 4.91
C GLY A 561 -14.38 16.28 4.29
N ILE A 562 -14.36 17.43 4.97
CA ILE A 562 -14.82 18.70 4.39
C ILE A 562 -13.99 19.14 3.17
N LEU A 563 -12.70 18.80 3.13
CA LEU A 563 -11.80 19.16 2.03
C LEU A 563 -12.19 18.48 0.71
N ALA A 564 -12.70 17.25 0.78
CA ALA A 564 -13.17 16.51 -0.39
C ALA A 564 -14.41 17.15 -1.07
N LYS A 565 -15.01 18.18 -0.46
CA LYS A 565 -16.15 18.92 -1.01
C LYS A 565 -15.74 20.15 -1.82
N ILE A 566 -14.45 20.51 -1.82
CA ILE A 566 -13.92 21.61 -2.63
C ILE A 566 -14.05 21.22 -4.11
N PRO A 567 -14.50 22.12 -5.02
CA PRO A 567 -14.68 21.81 -6.44
C PRO A 567 -13.46 21.19 -7.13
N PHE A 568 -12.25 21.54 -6.69
CA PHE A 568 -11.00 20.96 -7.15
C PHE A 568 -10.88 19.44 -6.92
N CYS A 569 -11.49 18.91 -5.85
CA CYS A 569 -11.36 17.52 -5.43
C CYS A 569 -12.40 16.62 -6.13
N ASP A 570 -12.33 16.51 -7.46
CA ASP A 570 -13.23 15.66 -8.25
C ASP A 570 -12.56 14.43 -8.89
N PHE A 571 -11.25 14.25 -8.72
CA PHE A 571 -10.51 13.07 -9.16
C PHE A 571 -9.78 12.40 -8.00
N GLY A 572 -9.76 11.06 -7.99
CA GLY A 572 -9.03 10.26 -7.02
C GLY A 572 -9.44 10.55 -5.57
N GLU A 573 -8.43 10.56 -4.69
CA GLU A 573 -8.58 10.86 -3.26
C GLU A 573 -7.78 12.11 -2.90
N ALA A 574 -8.39 13.08 -2.22
CA ALA A 574 -7.68 14.28 -1.74
C ALA A 574 -7.07 14.12 -0.33
N LEU A 575 -7.43 13.03 0.34
CA LEU A 575 -7.13 12.73 1.74
C LEU A 575 -6.43 11.39 1.85
N ASP A 576 -5.66 11.22 2.92
CA ASP A 576 -4.92 10.00 3.26
C ASP A 576 -5.40 9.44 4.62
N PRO A 577 -6.66 9.01 4.70
CA PRO A 577 -7.18 8.42 5.91
C PRO A 577 -6.57 7.04 6.14
N PRO A 578 -6.57 6.55 7.39
CA PRO A 578 -6.20 5.17 7.66
C PRO A 578 -6.97 4.13 6.86
N SER A 579 -6.28 3.08 6.44
CA SER A 579 -6.83 1.94 5.71
C SER A 579 -6.42 0.60 6.35
N VAL A 580 -7.19 -0.44 6.04
CA VAL A 580 -7.05 -1.76 6.67
C VAL A 580 -5.80 -2.50 6.21
N ASP A 581 -5.48 -2.45 4.92
CA ASP A 581 -4.30 -3.06 4.33
C ASP A 581 -2.99 -2.53 4.95
N VAL A 582 -2.81 -1.22 4.98
CA VAL A 582 -1.65 -0.57 5.62
C VAL A 582 -1.58 -0.92 7.11
N THR A 583 -2.73 -0.87 7.79
CA THR A 583 -2.80 -1.26 9.21
C THR A 583 -2.44 -2.73 9.41
N ALA A 584 -2.82 -3.62 8.51
CA ALA A 584 -2.49 -5.04 8.57
C ALA A 584 -0.98 -5.25 8.42
N HIS A 585 -0.32 -4.64 7.43
CA HIS A 585 1.13 -4.78 7.29
C HIS A 585 1.91 -4.25 8.49
N VAL A 586 1.50 -3.11 9.08
CA VAL A 586 2.11 -2.60 10.33
C VAL A 586 1.96 -3.60 11.47
N LEU A 587 0.79 -4.21 11.61
CA LEU A 587 0.53 -5.21 12.64
C LEU A 587 1.25 -6.53 12.40
N GLU A 588 1.38 -6.97 11.14
CA GLU A 588 2.19 -8.12 10.75
C GLU A 588 3.65 -7.90 11.10
N ALA A 589 4.20 -6.73 10.74
CA ALA A 589 5.57 -6.32 11.11
C ALA A 589 5.78 -6.39 12.62
N PHE A 590 4.87 -5.82 13.42
CA PHE A 590 4.97 -5.85 14.87
C PHE A 590 4.88 -7.27 15.45
N GLY A 591 4.02 -8.12 14.89
CA GLY A 591 3.89 -9.53 15.27
C GLY A 591 5.18 -10.32 14.99
N LEU A 592 5.71 -10.22 13.77
CA LEU A 592 6.93 -10.92 13.34
C LEU A 592 8.18 -10.45 14.10
N LEU A 593 8.24 -9.18 14.49
CA LEU A 593 9.31 -8.64 15.32
C LEU A 593 9.21 -9.07 16.80
N GLY A 594 8.08 -9.67 17.21
CA GLY A 594 7.84 -10.15 18.57
C GLY A 594 7.51 -9.04 19.57
N LEU A 595 6.89 -7.94 19.11
CA LEU A 595 6.46 -6.88 20.01
C LEU A 595 5.34 -7.38 20.94
N PRO A 596 5.29 -6.95 22.21
CA PRO A 596 4.24 -7.37 23.14
C PRO A 596 2.84 -7.01 22.61
N ARG A 597 1.96 -8.01 22.50
CA ARG A 597 0.61 -7.84 21.95
C ARG A 597 -0.23 -6.81 22.73
N ASP A 598 0.02 -6.65 24.03
CA ASP A 598 -0.68 -5.73 24.92
C ASP A 598 -0.29 -4.25 24.74
N LEU A 599 0.70 -3.94 23.87
CA LEU A 599 1.03 -2.56 23.53
C LEU A 599 -0.21 -1.79 23.05
N PRO A 600 -0.44 -0.55 23.55
CA PRO A 600 -1.62 0.23 23.19
C PRO A 600 -1.78 0.48 21.69
N CYS A 601 -0.67 0.59 20.94
CA CYS A 601 -0.73 0.75 19.49
C CYS A 601 -1.28 -0.49 18.78
N ILE A 602 -0.85 -1.70 19.17
CA ILE A 602 -1.33 -2.97 18.63
C ILE A 602 -2.80 -3.18 18.98
N GLN A 603 -3.20 -2.96 20.24
CA GLN A 603 -4.60 -3.11 20.64
C GLN A 603 -5.53 -2.15 19.88
N ARG A 604 -5.12 -0.91 19.66
CA ARG A 604 -5.88 0.06 18.85
C ARG A 604 -5.93 -0.33 17.38
N GLY A 605 -4.85 -0.85 16.81
CA GLY A 605 -4.82 -1.38 15.44
C GLY A 605 -5.75 -2.58 15.27
N LEU A 606 -5.73 -3.54 16.21
CA LEU A 606 -6.65 -4.68 16.21
C LEU A 606 -8.12 -4.24 16.33
N ALA A 607 -8.41 -3.26 17.18
CA ALA A 607 -9.76 -2.70 17.29
C ALA A 607 -10.21 -2.03 15.99
N TYR A 608 -9.28 -1.35 15.29
CA TYR A 608 -9.54 -0.77 13.97
C TYR A 608 -9.82 -1.87 12.93
N ILE A 609 -8.97 -2.89 12.79
CA ILE A 609 -9.20 -4.01 11.85
C ILE A 609 -10.58 -4.65 12.06
N ARG A 610 -10.94 -4.95 13.31
CA ARG A 610 -12.24 -5.58 13.62
C ARG A 610 -13.42 -4.67 13.26
N LYS A 611 -13.27 -3.36 13.44
CA LYS A 611 -14.30 -2.38 13.11
C LYS A 611 -14.52 -2.25 11.61
N GLU A 612 -13.46 -2.33 10.82
CA GLU A 612 -13.50 -2.15 9.37
C GLU A 612 -13.82 -3.45 8.59
N GLN A 613 -14.09 -4.56 9.28
CA GLN A 613 -14.49 -5.80 8.62
C GLN A 613 -15.85 -5.63 7.94
N ASP A 614 -15.95 -6.04 6.69
CA ASP A 614 -17.21 -6.03 5.95
C ASP A 614 -18.21 -7.00 6.61
N PRO A 615 -19.51 -6.67 6.66
CA PRO A 615 -20.52 -7.57 7.19
C PRO A 615 -20.61 -8.93 6.49
N SER A 616 -20.05 -9.12 5.29
CA SER A 616 -19.94 -10.41 4.61
C SER A 616 -18.70 -11.22 5.03
N GLY A 617 -17.74 -10.63 5.75
CA GLY A 617 -16.52 -11.28 6.24
C GLY A 617 -15.18 -10.71 5.76
N PRO A 618 -15.00 -10.27 4.51
CA PRO A 618 -13.69 -9.82 4.02
C PRO A 618 -13.35 -8.41 4.49
N TRP A 619 -12.15 -7.96 4.12
CA TRP A 619 -11.71 -6.57 4.32
C TRP A 619 -11.40 -5.90 2.99
N PHE A 620 -11.72 -4.60 2.90
CA PHE A 620 -11.49 -3.78 1.71
C PHE A 620 -10.00 -3.55 1.43
N GLY A 621 -9.60 -3.59 0.16
CA GLY A 621 -8.25 -3.28 -0.30
C GLY A 621 -8.16 -1.86 -0.85
N ARG A 622 -7.45 -0.98 -0.15
CA ARG A 622 -7.27 0.42 -0.56
C ARG A 622 -6.19 0.56 -1.63
N TRP A 623 -5.11 -0.22 -1.54
CA TRP A 623 -3.93 -0.14 -2.41
C TRP A 623 -3.72 -1.34 -3.34
N GLY A 624 -4.48 -2.41 -3.14
CA GLY A 624 -4.55 -3.57 -4.03
C GLY A 624 -5.99 -3.99 -4.29
N VAL A 625 -6.25 -4.57 -5.45
CA VAL A 625 -7.58 -4.92 -5.95
C VAL A 625 -8.02 -6.29 -5.40
N ASN A 626 -9.05 -6.40 -4.59
CA ASN A 626 -9.63 -5.43 -3.66
C ASN A 626 -9.88 -6.17 -2.34
N TYR A 627 -11.00 -6.88 -2.22
CA TYR A 627 -11.31 -7.65 -1.02
C TYR A 627 -10.41 -8.89 -0.86
N LEU A 628 -9.95 -9.48 -1.97
CA LEU A 628 -8.93 -10.53 -1.93
C LEU A 628 -7.61 -10.01 -1.35
N TYR A 629 -7.18 -8.81 -1.73
CA TYR A 629 -5.98 -8.17 -1.22
C TYR A 629 -6.11 -7.83 0.27
N GLY A 630 -7.15 -7.08 0.65
CA GLY A 630 -7.36 -6.66 2.04
C GLY A 630 -7.47 -7.85 2.99
N THR A 631 -8.22 -8.89 2.60
CA THR A 631 -8.35 -10.12 3.40
C THR A 631 -7.05 -10.93 3.44
N GLY A 632 -6.34 -10.99 2.31
CA GLY A 632 -5.04 -11.64 2.18
C GLY A 632 -3.93 -10.98 3.00
N ALA A 633 -4.04 -9.69 3.32
CA ALA A 633 -3.13 -8.96 4.21
C ALA A 633 -3.51 -9.10 5.70
N VAL A 634 -4.81 -9.01 6.03
CA VAL A 634 -5.29 -9.06 7.42
C VAL A 634 -5.06 -10.42 8.08
N LEU A 635 -5.35 -11.53 7.38
CA LEU A 635 -5.24 -12.87 7.98
C LEU A 635 -3.81 -13.22 8.41
N PRO A 636 -2.76 -12.98 7.60
CA PRO A 636 -1.36 -13.10 8.04
C PRO A 636 -1.01 -12.20 9.22
N ALA A 637 -1.47 -10.95 9.23
CA ALA A 637 -1.21 -10.02 10.33
C ALA A 637 -1.79 -10.52 11.67
N LEU A 638 -3.03 -11.03 11.65
CA LEU A 638 -3.66 -11.61 12.84
C LEU A 638 -2.90 -12.85 13.33
N ALA A 639 -2.49 -13.73 12.41
CA ALA A 639 -1.69 -14.90 12.75
C ALA A 639 -0.32 -14.52 13.35
N ALA A 640 0.36 -13.54 12.77
CA ALA A 640 1.65 -13.04 13.26
C ALA A 640 1.57 -12.44 14.67
N LEU A 641 0.43 -11.82 15.02
CA LEU A 641 0.17 -11.30 16.36
C LEU A 641 -0.24 -12.38 17.38
N GLY A 642 -0.40 -13.64 16.95
CA GLY A 642 -0.88 -14.73 17.79
C GLY A 642 -2.35 -14.59 18.18
N GLU A 643 -3.18 -14.00 17.31
CA GLU A 643 -4.62 -14.00 17.49
C GLU A 643 -5.16 -15.44 17.42
N ASP A 644 -6.23 -15.72 18.18
CA ASP A 644 -6.94 -16.99 18.07
C ASP A 644 -7.63 -17.09 16.71
N MET A 645 -7.02 -17.83 15.78
CA MET A 645 -7.51 -17.99 14.41
C MET A 645 -8.85 -18.76 14.30
N THR A 646 -9.37 -19.28 15.42
CA THR A 646 -10.70 -19.92 15.48
C THR A 646 -11.84 -18.94 15.78
N GLN A 647 -11.54 -17.65 15.98
CA GLN A 647 -12.53 -16.63 16.25
C GLN A 647 -13.56 -16.51 15.10
N PRO A 648 -14.86 -16.30 15.40
CA PRO A 648 -15.91 -16.28 14.37
C PRO A 648 -15.68 -15.29 13.23
N TYR A 649 -15.11 -14.13 13.53
CA TYR A 649 -14.84 -13.10 12.54
C TYR A 649 -13.73 -13.52 11.54
N ILE A 650 -12.76 -14.30 12.00
CA ILE A 650 -11.70 -14.87 11.16
C ILE A 650 -12.25 -16.04 10.34
N SER A 651 -13.03 -16.92 10.96
CA SER A 651 -13.67 -18.04 10.25
C SER A 651 -14.54 -17.54 9.11
N LYS A 652 -15.30 -16.46 9.32
CA LYS A 652 -16.14 -15.84 8.29
C LYS A 652 -15.35 -15.30 7.11
N ALA A 653 -14.19 -14.69 7.35
CA ALA A 653 -13.30 -14.22 6.28
C ALA A 653 -12.72 -15.39 5.48
N CYS A 654 -12.34 -16.49 6.15
CA CYS A 654 -11.87 -17.70 5.47
C CYS A 654 -12.99 -18.33 4.63
N ASP A 655 -14.20 -18.44 5.18
CA ASP A 655 -15.36 -18.97 4.45
C ASP A 655 -15.68 -18.11 3.22
N TRP A 656 -15.54 -16.79 3.32
CA TRP A 656 -15.66 -15.88 2.17
C TRP A 656 -14.60 -16.16 1.09
N LEU A 657 -13.33 -16.37 1.48
CA LEU A 657 -12.27 -16.74 0.51
C LEU A 657 -12.61 -18.08 -0.16
N ILE A 658 -13.01 -19.10 0.60
CA ILE A 658 -13.39 -20.41 0.03
C ILE A 658 -14.54 -20.26 -0.97
N ASN A 659 -15.58 -19.49 -0.63
CA ASN A 659 -16.71 -19.24 -1.52
C ASN A 659 -16.35 -18.41 -2.76
N SER A 660 -15.26 -17.65 -2.69
CA SER A 660 -14.75 -16.83 -3.80
C SER A 660 -13.80 -17.60 -4.73
N GLN A 661 -13.37 -18.81 -4.36
CA GLN A 661 -12.57 -19.66 -5.24
C GLN A 661 -13.35 -19.98 -6.52
N GLN A 662 -12.67 -19.96 -7.67
CA GLN A 662 -13.27 -20.25 -8.97
C GLN A 662 -13.03 -21.70 -9.39
N GLU A 663 -13.76 -22.17 -10.42
CA GLU A 663 -13.74 -23.59 -10.85
C GLU A 663 -12.35 -24.09 -11.24
N ASN A 664 -11.50 -23.21 -11.76
CA ASN A 664 -10.11 -23.53 -12.12
C ASN A 664 -9.16 -23.58 -10.91
N GLY A 665 -9.66 -23.40 -9.68
CA GLY A 665 -8.90 -23.42 -8.44
C GLY A 665 -8.24 -22.10 -8.06
N GLY A 666 -8.22 -21.10 -8.95
CA GLY A 666 -7.66 -19.78 -8.69
C GLY A 666 -8.67 -18.80 -8.06
N TRP A 667 -8.16 -17.62 -7.73
CA TRP A 667 -8.95 -16.45 -7.34
C TRP A 667 -8.64 -15.29 -8.27
N GLY A 668 -9.66 -14.46 -8.48
CA GLY A 668 -9.58 -13.29 -9.34
C GLY A 668 -10.63 -12.28 -8.95
N GLU A 669 -10.25 -11.02 -8.95
CA GLU A 669 -11.14 -9.91 -8.62
C GLU A 669 -10.91 -8.75 -9.59
N SER A 670 -11.97 -8.32 -10.26
CA SER A 670 -11.92 -7.21 -11.22
C SER A 670 -11.73 -5.87 -10.47
N CYS A 671 -11.04 -4.91 -11.10
CA CYS A 671 -11.05 -3.52 -10.63
C CYS A 671 -12.49 -2.98 -10.49
N ALA A 672 -13.44 -3.48 -11.30
CA ALA A 672 -14.86 -3.15 -11.20
C ALA A 672 -15.45 -3.37 -9.79
N SER A 673 -14.85 -4.22 -8.96
CA SER A 673 -15.26 -4.46 -7.56
C SER A 673 -15.31 -3.19 -6.68
N TYR A 674 -14.66 -2.10 -7.09
CA TYR A 674 -14.79 -0.79 -6.43
C TYR A 674 -16.14 -0.10 -6.68
N MET A 675 -16.92 -0.52 -7.68
CA MET A 675 -18.21 0.10 -8.01
C MET A 675 -19.34 -0.91 -8.26
N GLU A 676 -19.02 -2.19 -8.41
CA GLU A 676 -19.97 -3.27 -8.68
C GLU A 676 -19.85 -4.37 -7.62
N VAL A 677 -20.93 -4.57 -6.86
CA VAL A 677 -20.99 -5.57 -5.78
C VAL A 677 -20.80 -6.99 -6.32
N GLU A 678 -21.32 -7.26 -7.52
CA GLU A 678 -21.20 -8.58 -8.18
C GLU A 678 -19.76 -8.92 -8.58
N SER A 679 -18.89 -7.90 -8.70
CA SER A 679 -17.48 -8.06 -9.00
C SER A 679 -16.61 -8.26 -7.75
N ILE A 680 -17.17 -8.17 -6.53
CA ILE A 680 -16.42 -8.40 -5.28
C ILE A 680 -15.97 -9.86 -5.20
N GLY A 681 -14.66 -10.07 -5.11
CA GLY A 681 -14.04 -11.40 -5.15
C GLY A 681 -14.24 -12.17 -6.46
N ARG A 682 -14.64 -11.50 -7.54
CA ARG A 682 -14.93 -12.09 -8.86
C ARG A 682 -14.26 -11.33 -10.00
N GLY A 683 -13.72 -12.06 -10.97
CA GLY A 683 -12.98 -11.51 -12.12
C GLY A 683 -12.15 -12.60 -12.80
N THR A 684 -11.33 -12.24 -13.78
CA THR A 684 -10.33 -13.18 -14.32
C THR A 684 -9.39 -13.62 -13.19
N THR A 685 -9.19 -14.91 -13.00
CA THR A 685 -8.22 -15.42 -12.02
C THR A 685 -6.82 -14.97 -12.37
N THR A 686 -6.06 -14.52 -11.37
CA THR A 686 -4.68 -14.03 -11.55
C THR A 686 -3.71 -14.73 -10.60
N PRO A 687 -2.42 -14.83 -10.98
CA PRO A 687 -1.38 -15.33 -10.09
C PRO A 687 -1.31 -14.59 -8.75
N SER A 688 -1.30 -13.25 -8.76
CA SER A 688 -1.14 -12.45 -7.54
C SER A 688 -2.33 -12.56 -6.59
N GLN A 689 -3.57 -12.46 -7.10
CA GLN A 689 -4.77 -12.56 -6.26
C GLN A 689 -5.00 -13.98 -5.74
N THR A 690 -4.66 -15.00 -6.53
CA THR A 690 -4.64 -16.40 -6.04
C THR A 690 -3.65 -16.56 -4.89
N ALA A 691 -2.46 -15.98 -5.03
CA ALA A 691 -1.47 -16.00 -3.97
C ALA A 691 -1.93 -15.28 -2.69
N TRP A 692 -2.62 -14.14 -2.79
CA TRP A 692 -3.18 -13.45 -1.60
C TRP A 692 -4.22 -14.28 -0.87
N ALA A 693 -5.13 -14.92 -1.60
CA ALA A 693 -6.11 -15.83 -1.01
C ALA A 693 -5.42 -17.02 -0.32
N LEU A 694 -4.42 -17.61 -0.97
CA LEU A 694 -3.60 -18.68 -0.38
C LEU A 694 -2.88 -18.22 0.88
N MET A 695 -2.23 -17.05 0.88
CA MET A 695 -1.55 -16.50 2.05
C MET A 695 -2.50 -16.38 3.25
N GLY A 696 -3.73 -15.89 3.03
CA GLY A 696 -4.74 -15.78 4.07
C GLY A 696 -5.21 -17.14 4.62
N LEU A 697 -5.56 -18.08 3.73
CA LEU A 697 -6.02 -19.42 4.12
C LEU A 697 -4.92 -20.22 4.84
N ILE A 698 -3.67 -20.11 4.36
CA ILE A 698 -2.51 -20.77 4.98
C ILE A 698 -2.23 -20.17 6.37
N ALA A 699 -2.37 -18.86 6.54
CA ALA A 699 -2.20 -18.21 7.85
C ALA A 699 -3.27 -18.64 8.86
N ALA A 700 -4.52 -18.81 8.41
CA ALA A 700 -5.60 -19.32 9.26
C ALA A 700 -5.46 -20.82 9.58
N ASN A 701 -4.86 -21.59 8.66
CA ASN A 701 -4.49 -22.99 8.82
C ASN A 701 -5.64 -23.90 9.32
N ARG A 702 -6.84 -23.72 8.73
CA ARG A 702 -8.03 -24.53 9.03
C ARG A 702 -7.96 -25.86 8.27
N PRO A 703 -8.05 -27.03 8.93
CA PRO A 703 -7.98 -28.33 8.26
C PRO A 703 -8.99 -28.52 7.12
N GLN A 704 -10.19 -27.94 7.24
CA GLN A 704 -11.23 -28.04 6.22
C GLN A 704 -10.93 -27.24 4.94
N ASP A 705 -9.95 -26.34 4.96
CA ASP A 705 -9.61 -25.48 3.82
C ASP A 705 -8.47 -26.07 2.96
N TYR A 706 -7.87 -27.20 3.37
CA TYR A 706 -6.69 -27.77 2.73
C TYR A 706 -6.90 -28.19 1.26
N ASP A 707 -8.09 -28.66 0.90
CA ASP A 707 -8.44 -28.98 -0.49
C ASP A 707 -8.47 -27.72 -1.37
N ALA A 708 -9.05 -26.62 -0.87
CA ALA A 708 -9.05 -25.34 -1.58
C ALA A 708 -7.63 -24.78 -1.74
N ILE A 709 -6.80 -24.88 -0.69
CA ILE A 709 -5.37 -24.51 -0.75
C ILE A 709 -4.64 -25.35 -1.80
N ALA A 710 -4.88 -26.66 -1.85
CA ALA A 710 -4.29 -27.54 -2.85
C ALA A 710 -4.67 -27.14 -4.28
N LYS A 711 -5.96 -26.84 -4.53
CA LYS A 711 -6.44 -26.36 -5.83
C LYS A 711 -5.80 -25.04 -6.25
N GLY A 712 -5.64 -24.08 -5.33
CA GLY A 712 -4.94 -22.83 -5.61
C GLY A 712 -3.45 -23.02 -5.92
N CYS A 713 -2.77 -23.91 -5.19
CA CYS A 713 -1.38 -24.26 -5.48
C CYS A 713 -1.25 -24.91 -6.86
N ARG A 714 -2.18 -25.82 -7.20
CA ARG A 714 -2.24 -26.47 -8.51
C ARG A 714 -2.42 -25.46 -9.63
N TYR A 715 -3.36 -24.52 -9.47
CA TYR A 715 -3.57 -23.43 -10.43
C TYR A 715 -2.28 -22.65 -10.72
N LEU A 716 -1.53 -22.25 -9.67
CA LEU A 716 -0.27 -21.54 -9.86
C LEU A 716 0.80 -22.42 -10.54
N ILE A 717 0.91 -23.69 -10.16
CA ILE A 717 1.87 -24.61 -10.77
C ILE A 717 1.57 -24.79 -12.26
N ASP A 718 0.31 -25.00 -12.62
CA ASP A 718 -0.11 -25.29 -14.00
C ASP A 718 -0.05 -24.04 -14.90
N LEU A 719 -0.12 -22.84 -14.32
CA LEU A 719 -0.03 -21.56 -15.03
C LEU A 719 1.42 -21.08 -15.25
N GLN A 720 2.41 -21.68 -14.59
CA GLN A 720 3.80 -21.24 -14.70
C GLN A 720 4.34 -21.48 -16.12
N GLU A 721 4.99 -20.48 -16.69
CA GLU A 721 5.66 -20.55 -17.98
C GLU A 721 6.96 -21.38 -17.89
N GLU A 722 7.46 -21.85 -19.04
CA GLU A 722 8.67 -22.69 -19.09
C GLU A 722 9.92 -22.01 -18.49
N ASP A 723 9.99 -20.67 -18.52
CA ASP A 723 11.11 -19.91 -17.98
C ASP A 723 11.03 -19.67 -16.46
N GLY A 724 9.96 -20.14 -15.82
CA GLY A 724 9.70 -19.98 -14.39
C GLY A 724 8.87 -18.73 -14.02
N SER A 725 8.44 -17.94 -15.01
CA SER A 725 7.59 -16.77 -14.78
C SER A 725 6.10 -17.08 -14.80
N TRP A 726 5.28 -16.11 -14.38
CA TRP A 726 3.83 -16.08 -14.64
C TRP A 726 3.48 -14.86 -15.46
N ASN A 727 2.38 -14.93 -16.21
CA ASN A 727 1.81 -13.80 -16.95
C ASN A 727 0.59 -13.22 -16.21
N GLU A 728 0.47 -11.89 -16.20
CA GLU A 728 -0.65 -11.17 -15.60
C GLU A 728 -0.88 -9.86 -16.36
N LYS A 729 -2.03 -9.71 -17.01
CA LYS A 729 -2.38 -8.49 -17.75
C LYS A 729 -3.29 -7.58 -16.93
N GLU A 730 -4.10 -8.22 -16.11
CA GLU A 730 -5.04 -7.65 -15.17
C GLU A 730 -4.33 -6.71 -14.20
N PHE A 731 -5.04 -5.68 -13.80
CA PHE A 731 -4.55 -4.70 -12.84
C PHE A 731 -4.93 -5.19 -11.45
N THR A 732 -3.94 -5.37 -10.60
CA THR A 732 -4.09 -5.88 -9.24
C THR A 732 -3.66 -4.85 -8.19
N GLY A 733 -3.10 -3.71 -8.60
CA GLY A 733 -2.81 -2.55 -7.76
C GLY A 733 -3.84 -1.42 -7.90
N THR A 734 -3.97 -0.60 -6.87
CA THR A 734 -4.90 0.53 -6.80
C THR A 734 -4.19 1.77 -6.30
N GLY A 735 -4.12 2.83 -7.10
CA GLY A 735 -3.71 4.15 -6.64
C GLY A 735 -4.86 4.88 -5.93
N PHE A 736 -6.00 5.02 -6.61
CA PHE A 736 -7.23 5.64 -6.06
C PHE A 736 -8.47 4.89 -6.50
N PRO A 737 -9.45 4.57 -5.62
CA PRO A 737 -10.74 4.01 -6.04
C PRO A 737 -11.73 5.06 -6.60
N GLY A 738 -11.49 6.36 -6.34
CA GLY A 738 -12.24 7.46 -6.96
C GLY A 738 -13.41 8.01 -6.12
N TYR A 739 -13.36 7.81 -4.81
CA TYR A 739 -14.43 8.18 -3.87
C TYR A 739 -14.30 9.64 -3.37
N GLY A 740 -13.10 10.22 -3.42
CA GLY A 740 -12.75 11.58 -3.00
C GLY A 740 -12.29 11.70 -1.54
N VAL A 741 -12.71 10.79 -0.66
CA VAL A 741 -12.50 10.83 0.80
C VAL A 741 -11.44 9.85 1.31
N GLY A 742 -10.96 8.94 0.48
CA GLY A 742 -9.90 7.97 0.74
C GLY A 742 -10.31 6.74 1.54
N GLN A 743 -11.59 6.58 1.89
CA GLN A 743 -12.11 5.51 2.74
C GLN A 743 -13.11 4.64 1.99
N THR A 744 -13.31 3.41 2.46
CA THR A 744 -14.37 2.51 1.97
C THR A 744 -15.73 3.19 2.03
N ILE A 745 -16.51 3.05 0.96
CA ILE A 745 -17.90 3.51 0.88
C ILE A 745 -18.83 2.32 0.76
N LYS A 746 -20.08 2.49 1.19
CA LYS A 746 -21.09 1.46 1.03
C LYS A 746 -21.60 1.44 -0.41
N LEU A 747 -21.36 0.35 -1.13
CA LEU A 747 -21.75 0.18 -2.53
C LEU A 747 -23.23 -0.17 -2.73
N ASP A 748 -23.97 -0.44 -1.64
CA ASP A 748 -25.41 -0.75 -1.68
C ASP A 748 -26.30 0.50 -1.90
N ASP A 749 -25.72 1.70 -1.97
CA ASP A 749 -26.43 2.93 -2.32
C ASP A 749 -26.66 3.01 -3.84
N PRO A 750 -27.90 2.85 -4.35
CA PRO A 750 -28.18 2.85 -5.78
C PRO A 750 -27.93 4.21 -6.46
N ALA A 751 -27.75 5.29 -5.69
CA ALA A 751 -27.41 6.61 -6.22
C ALA A 751 -25.90 6.86 -6.29
N ILE A 752 -25.06 5.91 -5.86
CA ILE A 752 -23.61 6.12 -5.71
C ILE A 752 -22.92 6.42 -7.04
N SER A 753 -23.23 5.65 -8.08
CA SER A 753 -22.64 5.84 -9.41
C SER A 753 -23.02 7.20 -10.02
N LYS A 754 -24.24 7.67 -9.76
CA LYS A 754 -24.69 9.01 -10.19
C LYS A 754 -24.04 10.13 -9.39
N ARG A 755 -23.92 9.95 -8.07
CA ARG A 755 -23.28 10.92 -7.16
C ARG A 755 -21.80 11.07 -7.46
N LEU A 756 -21.13 9.95 -7.69
CA LEU A 756 -19.72 9.92 -8.05
C LEU A 756 -19.49 10.25 -9.52
N MET A 757 -20.48 10.08 -10.40
CA MET A 757 -20.32 10.15 -11.87
C MET A 757 -19.26 9.15 -12.35
N GLN A 758 -19.35 7.93 -11.83
CA GLN A 758 -18.42 6.82 -12.10
C GLN A 758 -19.21 5.50 -12.04
N GLY A 759 -18.90 4.55 -12.93
CA GLY A 759 -19.32 3.15 -12.85
C GLY A 759 -18.11 2.21 -12.77
N ALA A 760 -18.27 0.96 -13.22
CA ALA A 760 -17.18 -0.02 -13.25
C ALA A 760 -16.04 0.34 -14.20
N GLU A 761 -16.22 1.30 -15.11
CA GLU A 761 -15.12 1.85 -15.89
C GLU A 761 -14.19 2.73 -15.03
N LEU A 762 -14.58 3.07 -13.80
CA LEU A 762 -13.74 3.73 -12.82
C LEU A 762 -13.17 5.09 -13.27
N SER A 763 -14.00 5.93 -13.91
CA SER A 763 -13.60 7.21 -14.54
C SER A 763 -12.91 8.24 -13.60
N ARG A 764 -13.03 8.08 -12.28
CA ARG A 764 -12.38 8.95 -11.26
C ARG A 764 -11.29 8.24 -10.49
N ALA A 765 -11.06 6.96 -10.77
CA ALA A 765 -10.10 6.13 -10.10
C ALA A 765 -8.76 6.15 -10.84
N PHE A 766 -7.75 5.57 -10.22
CA PHE A 766 -6.42 5.39 -10.80
C PHE A 766 -5.91 4.00 -10.44
N MET A 767 -5.91 3.08 -11.42
CA MET A 767 -5.52 1.69 -11.22
C MET A 767 -4.06 1.49 -11.62
N LEU A 768 -3.39 0.54 -10.96
CA LEU A 768 -1.98 0.23 -11.18
C LEU A 768 -1.79 -1.25 -11.51
N ARG A 769 -0.80 -1.54 -12.35
CA ARG A 769 -0.32 -2.89 -12.60
C ARG A 769 1.16 -2.98 -12.24
N TYR A 770 1.43 -3.58 -11.09
CA TYR A 770 2.78 -3.90 -10.63
C TYR A 770 3.27 -5.17 -11.32
N ASP A 771 4.20 -5.05 -12.28
CA ASP A 771 4.61 -6.20 -13.11
C ASP A 771 5.17 -7.37 -12.29
N LEU A 772 5.86 -7.10 -11.17
CA LEU A 772 6.46 -8.15 -10.35
C LEU A 772 5.47 -8.86 -9.42
N TYR A 773 4.24 -8.36 -9.22
CA TYR A 773 3.26 -9.03 -8.34
C TYR A 773 2.95 -10.46 -8.81
N ARG A 774 2.91 -10.68 -10.13
CA ARG A 774 2.74 -11.99 -10.74
C ARG A 774 3.84 -12.99 -10.40
N GLN A 775 5.01 -12.53 -9.97
CA GLN A 775 6.12 -13.38 -9.58
C GLN A 775 6.26 -13.50 -8.05
N LEU A 776 6.24 -12.35 -7.36
CA LEU A 776 6.59 -12.27 -5.94
C LEU A 776 5.57 -13.00 -5.07
N PHE A 777 4.28 -12.75 -5.29
CA PHE A 777 3.24 -13.35 -4.46
C PHE A 777 3.08 -14.87 -4.68
N PRO A 778 3.12 -15.40 -5.92
CA PRO A 778 3.15 -16.86 -6.12
C PRO A 778 4.31 -17.56 -5.42
N ILE A 779 5.53 -16.98 -5.44
CA ILE A 779 6.66 -17.53 -4.68
C ILE A 779 6.30 -17.57 -3.18
N ILE A 780 5.88 -16.43 -2.60
CA ILE A 780 5.50 -16.34 -1.18
C ILE A 780 4.44 -17.40 -0.82
N ALA A 781 3.34 -17.47 -1.58
CA ALA A 781 2.22 -18.35 -1.29
C ALA A 781 2.60 -19.84 -1.42
N LEU A 782 3.26 -20.24 -2.51
CA LEU A 782 3.70 -21.63 -2.71
C LEU A 782 4.74 -22.05 -1.67
N SER A 783 5.65 -21.14 -1.31
CA SER A 783 6.63 -21.36 -0.26
C SER A 783 5.99 -21.58 1.10
N ARG A 784 4.97 -20.79 1.47
CA ARG A 784 4.20 -20.98 2.70
C ARG A 784 3.41 -22.30 2.67
N ALA A 785 2.81 -22.65 1.53
CA ALA A 785 2.10 -23.93 1.36
C ALA A 785 3.05 -25.13 1.54
N SER A 786 4.30 -25.02 1.07
CA SER A 786 5.33 -26.07 1.25
C SER A 786 5.59 -26.39 2.73
N ARG A 787 5.41 -25.44 3.65
CA ARG A 787 5.63 -25.64 5.09
C ARG A 787 4.52 -26.46 5.73
N LEU A 788 3.28 -26.34 5.24
CA LEU A 788 2.16 -27.18 5.69
C LEU A 788 2.46 -28.67 5.46
N ILE A 789 3.11 -29.00 4.35
CA ILE A 789 3.56 -30.37 4.04
C ILE A 789 4.57 -30.88 5.08
N LYS A 790 5.50 -30.02 5.52
CA LYS A 790 6.57 -30.36 6.48
C LYS A 790 6.06 -30.53 7.92
N ILE A 791 5.03 -29.79 8.33
CA ILE A 791 4.44 -29.86 9.68
C ILE A 791 3.57 -31.12 9.87
N GLY A 792 3.02 -31.65 8.77
CA GLY A 792 2.19 -32.87 8.77
C GLY A 792 2.97 -34.20 8.64
N ASN A 793 4.29 -34.19 8.82
CA ASN A 793 5.17 -35.36 8.92
C ASN A 793 5.79 -35.37 10.31
#